data_AF-A0A2A4T1J1-F1
#
_entry.id   AF-A0A2A4T1J1-F1
#
_cell.length_a   1.000
_cell.length_b   1.000
_cell.length_c   1.000
_cell.angle_alpha   90.00
_cell.angle_beta   90.00
_cell.angle_gamma   90.00
#
_symmetry.space_group_name_H-M   'P 1'
#
loop_
_entity.id
_entity.type
_entity.pdbx_description
1 polymer ?
#
loop_
_entity_poly.entity_id
_entity_poly.type
_entity_poly.pdbx_seq_one_letter_code
_entity_poly.pdbx_strand_id
1 'polypeptide(L)'
;MKSLGLVVFLVALLMPGSLLMAQQKEIHVAVAGALSGSGAKLGEAVVNGVKLYFDRLNQEGGIKGMKVILDTYDDRNNADQAKVVARDIAKSNAVAVIGHIFSSASISAGGIYQAEQIPAVTPSATNINVTAGNEWYFRTIFSDERQGRFLAHYSKLVFPGKPVWIIKEDLAYGSYLAEVFTKTSKKLGVEILSSWSFKTENPKLEDRFQEIIEEIKSSKQQGLVLLAMHDKDGANFLRLYKDQGLKHLILAPDSFAKVSFPQHFAGEAKEISQPGFYSNALNITTPFIFDIAGRKAQEFKNNYLMNFNVIPEWHAAYAYDAAMLIHQAIEQSGVSGDSVDLRQDRQKIRDFLASLNSLEKALPGVTGLNYFNEHGDAVKSMTIGVFERGKIISAKKQLKPVRFVHEIADLQLELKAKRIIEVDGRYMYNTNVVYTGLKPIQIISMKPQTSTFEMDFYLWFRSKKEVEITAIDFLNAVKPIKLGPVLKEEIQGNERYRLYRIKGVFKLDFSGSQKDFGQYDLAIALRHQLMTEKNLIFVPDVLGMDQVTADNLVQKGLLQGMKNWSVKDILFFQGTHQMDPLGAVSRLKMKQQAFNYSSFNYIIRLQEVNNGLRRNLPENILLILFLITCITPFLVILGPKKEQIGQKGPIRWSIITVNTVLFLLSGEGLAISLLSDRISPARLENIIILFSSLWWLFGSARLIRALDVFFWVPAELKTGQKIPNLVRRFISFLVYLFGIFGIIAFVYDQKITSLLATSGVFAMIIGLAVQMNLANIFSGIAVSLERPFRVGDFVKIGSTEGKVIDMNWRAVRIKDLWNVIVSIPNSNVSVAVIENYNYPDDKYWVGFTVHVETHHDPERVEKILTDAVLEADTILTPWILFGGIGDWSAEYYVYGMAREYSTKYGNKSKMWANVKIHLEQAGIQIIIQRQEIHMFKGMDKQLPNLEHDPLGVLKNSDALKGLSIEQIATLKGDITPERFPRHSKIFKQGDSDDSVLILAEGVVSLQSKEGDVLKEIGRLGPGKTISAKYSQQGNTIVHEIVAVSDSLAFRIQKKTLDALTE
;
A
#
# COMPACT_ATOMS: atom_id res chain seq x y z
N MET A 1 28.18 -7.21 -30.11
CA MET A 1 27.63 -5.86 -29.84
C MET A 1 26.77 -5.28 -30.97
N LYS A 2 26.89 -5.73 -32.24
CA LYS A 2 26.07 -5.19 -33.36
C LYS A 2 24.67 -5.81 -33.52
N SER A 3 24.37 -6.96 -32.90
CA SER A 3 23.05 -7.60 -32.95
C SER A 3 22.07 -7.14 -31.86
N LEU A 4 22.58 -6.52 -30.79
CA LEU A 4 21.75 -6.07 -29.65
C LEU A 4 21.02 -4.75 -29.95
N GLY A 5 21.62 -3.89 -30.77
CA GLY A 5 20.98 -2.65 -31.24
C GLY A 5 19.86 -2.91 -32.26
N LEU A 6 19.98 -3.96 -33.08
CA LEU A 6 18.98 -4.30 -34.09
C LEU A 6 17.68 -4.84 -33.47
N VAL A 7 17.78 -5.58 -32.35
CA VAL A 7 16.60 -6.14 -31.65
C VAL A 7 15.90 -5.08 -30.81
N VAL A 8 16.62 -4.14 -30.20
CA VAL A 8 16.01 -2.98 -29.51
C VAL A 8 15.32 -2.05 -30.52
N PHE A 9 15.88 -1.91 -31.73
CA PHE A 9 15.25 -1.16 -32.82
C PHE A 9 14.04 -1.89 -33.43
N LEU A 10 14.09 -3.22 -33.59
CA LEU A 10 12.96 -4.02 -34.09
C LEU A 10 11.81 -4.16 -33.08
N VAL A 11 12.09 -4.19 -31.77
CA VAL A 11 11.05 -4.24 -30.73
C VAL A 11 10.41 -2.86 -30.50
N ALA A 12 11.14 -1.76 -30.72
CA ALA A 12 10.55 -0.43 -30.83
C ALA A 12 9.66 -0.26 -32.07
N LEU A 13 9.92 -1.03 -33.14
CA LEU A 13 9.11 -1.12 -34.36
C LEU A 13 7.94 -2.13 -34.27
N LEU A 14 7.86 -2.92 -33.19
CA LEU A 14 6.79 -3.89 -32.92
C LEU A 14 5.93 -3.51 -31.70
N MET A 15 5.89 -2.22 -31.35
CA MET A 15 4.64 -1.67 -30.78
C MET A 15 3.51 -1.94 -31.77
N PRO A 16 2.26 -2.11 -31.32
CA PRO A 16 1.14 -2.10 -32.25
C PRO A 16 1.15 -0.74 -32.97
N GLY A 17 1.65 -0.73 -34.21
CA GLY A 17 1.40 0.31 -35.22
C GLY A 17 -0.06 0.31 -35.67
N SER A 18 -0.97 0.05 -34.73
CA SER A 18 -2.42 0.01 -34.86
C SER A 18 -3.09 0.94 -33.84
N LEU A 19 -2.38 1.96 -33.35
CA LEU A 19 -2.98 3.29 -33.37
C LEU A 19 -2.59 3.89 -34.71
N LEU A 20 -3.35 3.49 -35.74
CA LEU A 20 -3.56 4.40 -36.85
C LEU A 20 -3.84 5.76 -36.22
N MET A 21 -3.11 6.78 -36.67
CA MET A 21 -3.66 8.12 -36.71
C MET A 21 -4.86 8.08 -37.67
N ALA A 22 -5.94 7.45 -37.22
CA ALA A 22 -7.26 7.81 -37.68
C ALA A 22 -7.38 9.26 -37.24
N GLN A 23 -7.40 10.15 -38.23
CA GLN A 23 -7.72 11.55 -38.03
C GLN A 23 -8.97 11.58 -37.14
N GLN A 24 -8.80 11.98 -35.88
CA GLN A 24 -9.88 11.96 -34.91
C GLN A 24 -10.96 12.88 -35.47
N LYS A 25 -12.11 12.32 -35.82
CA LYS A 25 -13.17 13.05 -36.50
C LYS A 25 -13.57 14.26 -35.66
N GLU A 26 -13.61 15.43 -36.28
CA GLU A 26 -13.87 16.71 -35.62
C GLU A 26 -15.34 17.12 -35.82
N ILE A 27 -15.93 17.73 -34.82
CA ILE A 27 -17.26 18.32 -34.90
C ILE A 27 -17.22 19.77 -34.44
N HIS A 28 -17.69 20.68 -35.29
CA HIS A 28 -17.57 22.11 -35.06
C HIS A 28 -18.83 22.68 -34.42
N VAL A 29 -18.67 23.47 -33.36
CA VAL A 29 -19.75 24.23 -32.73
C VAL A 29 -19.34 25.70 -32.72
N ALA A 30 -20.19 26.55 -33.31
CA ALA A 30 -19.93 27.98 -33.37
C ALA A 30 -20.36 28.66 -32.05
N VAL A 31 -19.55 29.59 -31.56
CA VAL A 31 -19.88 30.47 -30.44
C VAL A 31 -19.84 31.92 -30.92
N ALA A 32 -20.99 32.58 -30.94
CA ALA A 32 -21.13 33.94 -31.48
C ALA A 32 -21.49 34.94 -30.38
N GLY A 33 -20.81 36.08 -30.34
CA GLY A 33 -21.08 37.14 -29.37
C GLY A 33 -20.07 38.28 -29.43
N ALA A 34 -20.19 39.25 -28.52
CA ALA A 34 -19.29 40.39 -28.50
C ALA A 34 -17.96 40.00 -27.82
N LEU A 35 -16.92 39.73 -28.61
CA LEU A 35 -15.59 39.36 -28.12
C LEU A 35 -14.64 40.56 -28.08
N SER A 36 -15.05 41.69 -28.66
CA SER A 36 -14.39 42.98 -28.56
C SER A 36 -15.35 44.10 -28.12
N GLY A 37 -14.82 45.29 -27.86
CA GLY A 37 -15.60 46.46 -27.46
C GLY A 37 -16.22 46.34 -26.06
N SER A 38 -17.34 47.02 -25.85
CA SER A 38 -18.01 47.11 -24.53
C SER A 38 -18.59 45.79 -24.02
N GLY A 39 -18.84 44.82 -24.91
CA GLY A 39 -19.34 43.49 -24.58
C GLY A 39 -18.26 42.43 -24.32
N ALA A 40 -16.98 42.74 -24.54
CA ALA A 40 -15.88 41.76 -24.56
C ALA A 40 -15.81 40.85 -23.32
N LYS A 41 -15.85 41.44 -22.12
CA LYS A 41 -15.82 40.68 -20.84
C LYS A 41 -16.94 39.66 -20.76
N LEU A 42 -18.12 40.03 -21.25
CA LEU A 42 -19.28 39.14 -21.23
C LEU A 42 -19.15 38.03 -22.28
N GLY A 43 -18.69 38.37 -23.49
CA GLY A 43 -18.40 37.39 -24.53
C GLY A 43 -17.37 36.36 -24.10
N GLU A 44 -16.30 36.82 -23.46
CA GLU A 44 -15.28 35.95 -22.89
C GLU A 44 -15.85 35.01 -21.82
N ALA A 45 -16.73 35.49 -20.93
CA ALA A 45 -17.38 34.64 -19.93
C ALA A 45 -18.24 33.53 -20.56
N VAL A 46 -18.98 33.85 -21.64
CA VAL A 46 -19.77 32.85 -22.39
C VAL A 46 -18.85 31.84 -23.08
N VAL A 47 -17.81 32.28 -23.78
CA VAL A 47 -16.83 31.41 -24.44
C VAL A 47 -16.16 30.48 -23.43
N ASN A 48 -15.72 31.01 -22.29
CA ASN A 48 -15.10 30.23 -21.23
C ASN A 48 -16.06 29.21 -20.61
N GLY A 49 -17.35 29.55 -20.48
CA GLY A 49 -18.39 28.62 -20.04
C GLY A 49 -18.57 27.44 -21.00
N VAL A 50 -18.65 27.72 -22.31
CA VAL A 50 -18.74 26.69 -23.36
C VAL A 50 -17.46 25.84 -23.40
N LYS A 51 -16.31 26.51 -23.37
CA LYS A 51 -14.99 25.88 -23.39
C LYS A 51 -14.78 24.95 -22.19
N LEU A 52 -15.16 25.37 -20.99
CA LEU A 52 -15.07 24.53 -19.79
C LEU A 52 -15.84 23.21 -19.94
N TYR A 53 -16.99 23.24 -20.63
CA TYR A 53 -17.79 22.03 -20.88
C TYR A 53 -17.09 21.12 -21.90
N PHE A 54 -16.74 21.66 -23.07
CA PHE A 54 -16.21 20.86 -24.17
C PHE A 54 -14.75 20.44 -23.99
N ASP A 55 -13.92 21.22 -23.29
CA ASP A 55 -12.56 20.81 -22.95
C ASP A 55 -12.59 19.58 -22.03
N ARG A 56 -13.48 19.56 -21.02
CA ARG A 56 -13.68 18.37 -20.18
C ARG A 56 -14.18 17.19 -21.02
N LEU A 57 -15.19 17.41 -21.86
CA LEU A 57 -15.73 16.35 -22.72
C LEU A 57 -14.67 15.77 -23.66
N ASN A 58 -13.83 16.61 -24.24
CA ASN A 58 -12.73 16.18 -25.12
C ASN A 58 -11.65 15.40 -24.36
N GLN A 59 -11.36 15.77 -23.10
CA GLN A 59 -10.46 15.01 -22.23
C GLN A 59 -11.04 13.63 -21.87
N GLU A 60 -12.36 13.51 -21.77
CA GLU A 60 -13.10 12.26 -21.53
C GLU A 60 -13.27 11.39 -22.80
N GLY A 61 -12.66 11.78 -23.92
CA GLY A 61 -12.68 11.03 -25.19
C GLY A 61 -13.62 11.60 -26.26
N GLY A 62 -14.25 12.74 -26.01
CA GLY A 62 -15.13 13.43 -26.96
C GLY A 62 -16.50 12.76 -27.13
N ILE A 63 -17.24 13.16 -28.16
CA ILE A 63 -18.58 12.63 -28.45
C ILE A 63 -18.44 11.37 -29.30
N LYS A 64 -18.56 10.18 -28.68
CA LYS A 64 -18.36 8.89 -29.37
C LYS A 64 -17.00 8.82 -30.09
N GLY A 65 -15.95 9.38 -29.49
CA GLY A 65 -14.61 9.47 -30.07
C GLY A 65 -14.36 10.71 -30.95
N MET A 66 -15.39 11.49 -31.27
CA MET A 66 -15.26 12.72 -32.05
C MET A 66 -14.85 13.90 -31.17
N LYS A 67 -13.85 14.67 -31.60
CA LYS A 67 -13.37 15.84 -30.87
C LYS A 67 -14.22 17.07 -31.22
N VAL A 68 -14.73 17.77 -30.21
CA VAL A 68 -15.48 19.02 -30.41
C VAL A 68 -14.50 20.18 -30.58
N ILE A 69 -14.65 20.93 -31.66
CA ILE A 69 -13.90 22.17 -31.95
C ILE A 69 -14.83 23.36 -31.80
N LEU A 70 -14.36 24.40 -31.10
CA LEU A 70 -15.11 25.63 -30.86
C LEU A 70 -14.63 26.72 -31.81
N ASP A 71 -15.53 27.16 -32.69
CA ASP A 71 -15.28 28.26 -33.61
C ASP A 71 -15.89 29.54 -33.03
N THR A 72 -15.07 30.53 -32.70
CA THR A 72 -15.54 31.78 -32.08
C THR A 72 -15.73 32.89 -33.12
N TYR A 73 -16.84 33.63 -33.01
CA TYR A 73 -17.19 34.71 -33.93
C TYR A 73 -17.54 35.99 -33.16
N ASP A 74 -16.86 37.10 -33.51
CA ASP A 74 -17.06 38.40 -32.89
C ASP A 74 -18.12 39.24 -33.62
N ASP A 75 -19.29 39.39 -32.99
CA ASP A 75 -20.38 40.23 -33.50
C ASP A 75 -20.33 41.68 -32.99
N ARG A 76 -19.42 41.99 -32.05
CA ARG A 76 -19.24 43.31 -31.43
C ARG A 76 -20.50 43.93 -30.82
N ASN A 77 -21.50 43.11 -30.47
CA ASN A 77 -22.84 43.57 -30.07
C ASN A 77 -23.49 44.50 -31.11
N ASN A 78 -23.25 44.26 -32.40
CA ASN A 78 -23.79 45.06 -33.49
C ASN A 78 -24.70 44.22 -34.39
N ALA A 79 -25.91 44.72 -34.66
CA ALA A 79 -26.93 44.02 -35.44
C ALA A 79 -26.49 43.68 -36.87
N ASP A 80 -25.78 44.58 -37.55
CA ASP A 80 -25.35 44.35 -38.93
C ASP A 80 -24.12 43.45 -39.00
N GLN A 81 -23.19 43.59 -38.05
CA GLN A 81 -22.07 42.66 -37.90
C GLN A 81 -22.56 41.24 -37.57
N ALA A 82 -23.60 41.10 -36.74
CA ALA A 82 -24.20 39.81 -36.42
C ALA A 82 -24.77 39.10 -37.67
N LYS A 83 -25.33 39.85 -38.64
CA LYS A 83 -25.75 39.29 -39.93
C LYS A 83 -24.58 38.77 -40.76
N VAL A 84 -23.43 39.46 -40.73
CA VAL A 84 -22.21 39.00 -41.41
C VAL A 84 -21.72 37.71 -40.78
N VAL A 85 -21.57 37.69 -39.45
CA VAL A 85 -21.18 36.51 -38.67
C VAL A 85 -22.09 35.32 -38.95
N ALA A 86 -23.41 35.52 -38.98
CA ALA A 86 -24.35 34.43 -39.26
C ALA A 86 -24.17 33.82 -40.66
N ARG A 87 -23.85 34.63 -41.67
CA ARG A 87 -23.54 34.14 -43.04
C ARG A 87 -22.21 33.41 -43.09
N ASP A 88 -21.23 33.83 -42.32
CA ASP A 88 -19.92 33.16 -42.24
C ASP A 88 -20.06 31.80 -41.54
N ILE A 89 -20.85 31.74 -40.46
CA ILE A 89 -21.19 30.48 -39.79
C ILE A 89 -21.93 29.54 -40.74
N ALA A 90 -22.87 30.05 -41.56
CA ALA A 90 -23.60 29.23 -42.52
C ALA A 90 -22.69 28.54 -43.56
N LYS A 91 -21.56 29.17 -43.90
CA LYS A 91 -20.52 28.62 -44.79
C LYS A 91 -19.51 27.70 -44.08
N SER A 92 -19.55 27.62 -42.74
CA SER A 92 -18.64 26.79 -41.96
C SER A 92 -19.20 25.38 -41.71
N ASN A 93 -18.37 24.50 -41.16
CA ASN A 93 -18.76 23.14 -40.76
C ASN A 93 -19.52 23.08 -39.43
N ALA A 94 -19.90 24.23 -38.85
CA ALA A 94 -20.58 24.26 -37.57
C ALA A 94 -21.95 23.58 -37.63
N VAL A 95 -22.18 22.59 -36.75
CA VAL A 95 -23.45 21.86 -36.65
C VAL A 95 -24.51 22.59 -35.82
N ALA A 96 -24.09 23.54 -34.99
CA ALA A 96 -24.95 24.35 -34.14
C ALA A 96 -24.26 25.66 -33.73
N VAL A 97 -25.06 26.62 -33.27
CA VAL A 97 -24.59 27.92 -32.76
C VAL A 97 -24.96 28.07 -31.29
N ILE A 98 -23.99 28.45 -30.45
CA ILE A 98 -24.23 28.95 -29.10
C ILE A 98 -24.05 30.47 -29.14
N GLY A 99 -25.13 31.21 -28.91
CA GLY A 99 -25.20 32.64 -29.13
C GLY A 99 -26.32 33.02 -30.11
N HIS A 100 -26.41 34.25 -30.59
CA HIS A 100 -25.66 35.42 -30.15
C HIS A 100 -26.01 35.78 -28.69
N ILE A 101 -25.17 36.61 -28.06
CA ILE A 101 -25.29 36.92 -26.62
C ILE A 101 -26.34 38.00 -26.35
N PHE A 102 -26.40 39.02 -27.21
CA PHE A 102 -27.30 40.16 -27.02
C PHE A 102 -28.57 40.04 -27.88
N SER A 103 -29.69 40.56 -27.39
CA SER A 103 -30.99 40.47 -28.06
C SER A 103 -31.01 41.06 -29.47
N SER A 104 -30.41 42.24 -29.69
CA SER A 104 -30.39 42.88 -31.03
C SER A 104 -29.60 42.06 -32.06
N ALA A 105 -28.43 41.54 -31.67
CA ALA A 105 -27.60 40.66 -32.50
C ALA A 105 -28.32 39.32 -32.78
N SER A 106 -28.95 38.73 -31.76
CA SER A 106 -29.65 37.44 -31.87
C SER A 106 -30.85 37.52 -32.81
N ILE A 107 -31.66 38.59 -32.72
CA ILE A 107 -32.79 38.83 -33.64
C ILE A 107 -32.29 38.97 -35.08
N SER A 108 -31.19 39.71 -35.27
CA SER A 108 -30.64 39.99 -36.60
C SER A 108 -30.02 38.76 -37.26
N ALA A 109 -29.32 37.92 -36.49
CA ALA A 109 -28.73 36.66 -36.95
C ALA A 109 -29.77 35.54 -37.11
N GLY A 110 -30.80 35.53 -36.26
CA GLY A 110 -31.79 34.45 -36.18
C GLY A 110 -32.56 34.21 -37.49
N GLY A 111 -32.89 35.27 -38.22
CA GLY A 111 -33.54 35.13 -39.53
C GLY A 111 -32.66 34.41 -40.56
N ILE A 112 -31.33 34.56 -40.47
CA ILE A 112 -30.38 33.86 -41.33
C ILE A 112 -30.27 32.40 -40.90
N TYR A 113 -30.16 32.11 -39.60
CA TYR A 113 -30.13 30.73 -39.12
C TYR A 113 -31.41 29.95 -39.45
N GLN A 114 -32.57 30.61 -39.47
CA GLN A 114 -33.82 30.00 -39.90
C GLN A 114 -33.79 29.66 -41.40
N ALA A 115 -33.31 30.57 -42.25
CA ALA A 115 -33.21 30.35 -43.69
C ALA A 115 -32.18 29.26 -44.04
N GLU A 116 -31.05 29.24 -43.34
CA GLU A 116 -29.93 28.30 -43.52
C GLU A 116 -30.08 27.00 -42.71
N GLN A 117 -31.19 26.85 -41.98
CA GLN A 117 -31.52 25.68 -41.17
C GLN A 117 -30.43 25.28 -40.17
N ILE A 118 -30.00 26.25 -39.35
CA ILE A 118 -28.95 26.07 -38.35
C ILE A 118 -29.56 26.21 -36.95
N PRO A 119 -29.49 25.19 -36.08
CA PRO A 119 -29.98 25.32 -34.71
C PRO A 119 -29.09 26.27 -33.92
N ALA A 120 -29.70 27.28 -33.31
CA ALA A 120 -29.04 28.26 -32.45
C ALA A 120 -29.62 28.20 -31.04
N VAL A 121 -28.75 28.26 -30.03
CA VAL A 121 -29.13 28.30 -28.61
C VAL A 121 -28.46 29.51 -27.97
N THR A 122 -29.24 30.53 -27.62
CA THR A 122 -28.69 31.68 -26.87
C THR A 122 -28.71 31.42 -25.35
N PRO A 123 -27.60 31.69 -24.65
CA PRO A 123 -27.56 31.58 -23.20
C PRO A 123 -28.11 32.82 -22.46
N SER A 124 -28.36 33.93 -23.16
CA SER A 124 -28.53 35.23 -22.50
C SER A 124 -29.51 36.20 -23.16
N ALA A 125 -29.90 36.02 -24.43
CA ALA A 125 -30.80 36.98 -25.07
C ALA A 125 -32.26 36.74 -24.62
N THR A 126 -32.84 37.73 -23.93
CA THR A 126 -34.12 37.63 -23.24
C THR A 126 -35.31 38.19 -24.03
N ASN A 127 -35.09 38.96 -25.10
CA ASN A 127 -36.20 39.56 -25.86
C ASN A 127 -37.03 38.48 -26.57
N ILE A 128 -38.36 38.60 -26.53
CA ILE A 128 -39.27 37.58 -27.08
C ILE A 128 -39.03 37.31 -28.58
N ASN A 129 -38.64 38.32 -29.35
CA ASN A 129 -38.44 38.23 -30.81
C ASN A 129 -37.23 37.39 -31.22
N VAL A 130 -36.38 36.97 -30.28
CA VAL A 130 -35.26 36.06 -30.58
C VAL A 130 -35.75 34.70 -31.07
N THR A 131 -36.83 34.19 -30.47
CA THR A 131 -37.39 32.86 -30.77
C THR A 131 -38.77 32.93 -31.40
N ALA A 132 -39.47 34.07 -31.30
CA ALA A 132 -40.80 34.25 -31.89
C ALA A 132 -40.77 34.01 -33.41
N GLY A 133 -41.55 33.02 -33.87
CA GLY A 133 -41.63 32.66 -35.28
C GLY A 133 -40.40 31.95 -35.84
N ASN A 134 -39.45 31.53 -35.01
CA ASN A 134 -38.20 30.90 -35.42
C ASN A 134 -37.99 29.54 -34.72
N GLU A 135 -38.39 28.46 -35.39
CA GLU A 135 -38.25 27.08 -34.90
C GLU A 135 -36.79 26.58 -34.80
N TRP A 136 -35.82 27.35 -35.30
CA TRP A 136 -34.40 27.02 -35.27
C TRP A 136 -33.66 27.73 -34.14
N TYR A 137 -34.34 28.59 -33.37
CA TYR A 137 -33.74 29.35 -32.29
C TYR A 137 -34.35 28.97 -30.94
N PHE A 138 -33.48 28.61 -30.00
CA PHE A 138 -33.82 28.28 -28.63
C PHE A 138 -33.07 29.20 -27.66
N ARG A 139 -33.55 29.33 -26.42
CA ARG A 139 -32.83 30.03 -25.36
C ARG A 139 -32.83 29.24 -24.07
N THR A 140 -31.70 29.20 -23.36
CA THR A 140 -31.63 28.53 -22.04
C THR A 140 -32.10 29.44 -20.90
N ILE A 141 -32.20 30.76 -21.14
CA ILE A 141 -32.66 31.79 -20.19
C ILE A 141 -34.17 32.09 -20.30
N PHE A 142 -34.75 32.74 -19.28
CA PHE A 142 -36.12 33.26 -19.33
C PHE A 142 -36.27 34.42 -20.34
N SER A 143 -37.51 34.84 -20.61
CA SER A 143 -37.82 35.94 -21.52
C SER A 143 -38.11 37.25 -20.77
N ASP A 144 -37.87 38.40 -21.42
CA ASP A 144 -38.19 39.75 -20.92
C ASP A 144 -39.67 39.90 -20.58
N GLU A 145 -40.54 39.22 -21.33
CA GLU A 145 -41.96 39.20 -21.04
C GLU A 145 -42.24 38.61 -19.64
N ARG A 146 -41.60 37.48 -19.32
CA ARG A 146 -41.72 36.86 -18.01
C ARG A 146 -41.05 37.70 -16.93
N GLN A 147 -39.91 38.31 -17.23
CA GLN A 147 -39.21 39.18 -16.28
C GLN A 147 -40.00 40.44 -15.95
N GLY A 148 -40.50 41.17 -16.94
CA GLY A 148 -41.27 42.40 -16.75
C GLY A 148 -42.56 42.16 -15.96
N ARG A 149 -43.26 41.06 -16.24
CA ARG A 149 -44.40 40.61 -15.43
C ARG A 149 -43.98 40.28 -14.01
N PHE A 150 -42.94 39.48 -13.84
CA PHE A 150 -42.42 39.08 -12.54
C PHE A 150 -42.03 40.29 -11.67
N LEU A 151 -41.32 41.26 -12.22
CA LEU A 151 -40.95 42.50 -11.51
C LEU A 151 -42.17 43.33 -11.11
N ALA A 152 -43.21 43.42 -11.95
CA ALA A 152 -44.45 44.13 -11.62
C ALA A 152 -45.23 43.44 -10.49
N HIS A 153 -45.29 42.11 -10.49
CA HIS A 153 -45.88 41.34 -9.39
C HIS A 153 -45.04 41.44 -8.11
N TYR A 154 -43.72 41.30 -8.22
CA TYR A 154 -42.81 41.40 -7.09
C TYR A 154 -42.88 42.78 -6.44
N SER A 155 -42.97 43.87 -7.23
CA SER A 155 -43.13 45.23 -6.70
C SER A 155 -44.42 45.38 -5.90
N LYS A 156 -45.56 44.90 -6.41
CA LYS A 156 -46.85 44.91 -5.70
C LYS A 156 -46.83 44.12 -4.39
N LEU A 157 -46.21 42.94 -4.41
CA LEU A 157 -46.29 41.96 -3.33
C LEU A 157 -45.26 42.20 -2.22
N VAL A 158 -44.05 42.59 -2.59
CA VAL A 158 -42.93 42.78 -1.65
C VAL A 158 -42.80 44.24 -1.21
N PHE A 159 -43.20 45.19 -2.06
CA PHE A 159 -43.18 46.63 -1.78
C PHE A 159 -44.57 47.27 -1.96
N PRO A 160 -45.60 46.79 -1.23
CA PRO A 160 -46.97 47.23 -1.43
C PRO A 160 -47.13 48.74 -1.19
N GLY A 161 -47.91 49.39 -2.07
CA GLY A 161 -48.25 50.82 -1.95
C GLY A 161 -47.16 51.79 -2.37
N LYS A 162 -46.09 51.32 -3.03
CA LYS A 162 -45.03 52.20 -3.58
C LYS A 162 -45.30 52.53 -5.05
N PRO A 163 -45.37 53.83 -5.44
CA PRO A 163 -45.44 54.21 -6.84
C PRO A 163 -44.09 53.98 -7.55
N VAL A 164 -44.09 53.91 -8.88
CA VAL A 164 -42.91 53.53 -9.68
C VAL A 164 -42.54 54.61 -10.68
N TRP A 165 -41.25 54.95 -10.73
CA TRP A 165 -40.60 55.67 -11.83
C TRP A 165 -39.89 54.68 -12.74
N ILE A 166 -39.98 54.89 -14.06
CA ILE A 166 -39.37 54.00 -15.05
C ILE A 166 -38.37 54.79 -15.89
N ILE A 167 -37.15 54.29 -15.97
CA ILE A 167 -36.12 54.85 -16.85
C ILE A 167 -35.70 53.74 -17.81
N LYS A 168 -35.87 53.97 -19.11
CA LYS A 168 -35.64 52.95 -20.14
C LYS A 168 -34.69 53.43 -21.23
N GLU A 169 -33.87 52.51 -21.73
CA GLU A 169 -33.08 52.74 -22.95
C GLU A 169 -33.93 52.57 -24.22
N ASP A 170 -33.58 53.30 -25.26
CA ASP A 170 -34.16 53.21 -26.61
C ASP A 170 -33.52 52.06 -27.43
N LEU A 171 -33.54 50.86 -26.85
CA LEU A 171 -33.08 49.61 -27.45
C LEU A 171 -34.15 48.53 -27.28
N ALA A 172 -34.09 47.49 -28.13
CA ALA A 172 -35.07 46.40 -28.15
C ALA A 172 -35.26 45.71 -26.78
N TYR A 173 -34.20 45.62 -25.97
CA TYR A 173 -34.25 45.04 -24.63
C TYR A 173 -34.99 45.95 -23.63
N GLY A 174 -34.41 47.11 -23.26
CA GLY A 174 -34.97 47.94 -22.20
C GLY A 174 -36.35 48.52 -22.51
N SER A 175 -36.62 48.85 -23.77
CA SER A 175 -37.94 49.36 -24.16
C SER A 175 -39.05 48.32 -24.02
N TYR A 176 -38.79 47.07 -24.42
CA TYR A 176 -39.76 45.99 -24.31
C TYR A 176 -40.01 45.58 -22.85
N LEU A 177 -38.95 45.48 -22.05
CA LEU A 177 -39.06 45.20 -20.61
C LEU A 177 -39.93 46.26 -19.90
N ALA A 178 -39.68 47.55 -20.16
CA ALA A 178 -40.44 48.65 -19.59
C ALA A 178 -41.92 48.64 -20.02
N GLU A 179 -42.21 48.29 -21.27
CA GLU A 179 -43.57 48.14 -21.79
C GLU A 179 -44.33 47.05 -21.03
N VAL A 180 -43.75 45.86 -20.91
CA VAL A 180 -44.36 44.72 -20.23
C VAL A 180 -44.60 45.03 -18.76
N PHE A 181 -43.61 45.62 -18.08
CA PHE A 181 -43.76 46.05 -16.70
C PHE A 181 -44.88 47.07 -16.55
N THR A 182 -44.95 48.08 -17.42
CA THR A 182 -45.99 49.12 -17.41
C THR A 182 -47.38 48.53 -17.58
N LYS A 183 -47.55 47.66 -18.58
CA LYS A 183 -48.83 46.99 -18.87
C LYS A 183 -49.30 46.13 -17.70
N THR A 184 -48.39 45.39 -17.09
CA THR A 184 -48.69 44.52 -15.95
C THR A 184 -48.99 45.34 -14.70
N SER A 185 -48.18 46.34 -14.39
CA SER A 185 -48.38 47.24 -13.24
C SER A 185 -49.73 47.95 -13.27
N LYS A 186 -50.17 48.42 -14.45
CA LYS A 186 -51.52 49.01 -14.62
C LYS A 186 -52.64 48.03 -14.26
N LYS A 187 -52.52 46.75 -14.66
CA LYS A 187 -53.50 45.70 -14.31
C LYS A 187 -53.51 45.40 -12.80
N LEU A 188 -52.36 45.52 -12.13
CA LEU A 188 -52.21 45.25 -10.70
C LEU A 188 -52.55 46.46 -9.80
N GLY A 189 -52.91 47.60 -10.40
CA GLY A 189 -53.11 48.86 -9.67
C GLY A 189 -51.83 49.33 -8.96
N VAL A 190 -50.68 49.16 -9.60
CA VAL A 190 -49.43 49.82 -9.20
C VAL A 190 -49.34 51.15 -9.94
N GLU A 191 -49.23 52.24 -9.20
CA GLU A 191 -49.15 53.59 -9.75
C GLU A 191 -47.79 53.82 -10.42
N ILE A 192 -47.81 54.35 -11.66
CA ILE A 192 -46.60 54.75 -12.40
C ILE A 192 -46.63 56.26 -12.52
N LEU A 193 -45.63 56.94 -11.95
CA LEU A 193 -45.59 58.40 -11.90
C LEU A 193 -45.08 59.00 -13.21
N SER A 194 -43.92 58.53 -13.66
CA SER A 194 -43.29 58.98 -14.91
C SER A 194 -42.51 57.83 -15.55
N SER A 195 -42.39 57.89 -16.87
CA SER A 195 -41.51 57.01 -17.65
C SER A 195 -40.69 57.84 -18.64
N TRP A 196 -39.36 57.79 -18.51
CA TRP A 196 -38.44 58.50 -19.38
C TRP A 196 -37.64 57.53 -20.26
N SER A 197 -37.31 57.98 -21.47
CA SER A 197 -36.43 57.24 -22.40
C SER A 197 -35.15 58.01 -22.69
N PHE A 198 -34.08 57.29 -23.02
CA PHE A 198 -32.80 57.86 -23.46
C PHE A 198 -32.16 56.99 -24.54
N LYS A 199 -31.26 57.60 -25.33
CA LYS A 199 -30.43 56.90 -26.32
C LYS A 199 -29.06 56.58 -25.72
N THR A 200 -28.62 55.33 -25.82
CA THR A 200 -27.27 54.90 -25.45
C THR A 200 -26.23 55.62 -26.31
N GLU A 201 -25.02 55.82 -25.76
CA GLU A 201 -23.90 56.51 -26.43
C GLU A 201 -24.17 57.98 -26.83
N ASN A 202 -25.20 58.61 -26.25
CA ASN A 202 -25.44 60.04 -26.41
C ASN A 202 -24.38 60.86 -25.63
N PRO A 203 -23.64 61.80 -26.25
CA PRO A 203 -22.69 62.66 -25.55
C PRO A 203 -23.31 63.49 -24.40
N LYS A 204 -24.62 63.77 -24.43
CA LYS A 204 -25.37 64.50 -23.40
C LYS A 204 -26.16 63.58 -22.46
N LEU A 205 -25.77 62.32 -22.34
CA LEU A 205 -26.49 61.34 -21.53
C LEU A 205 -26.50 61.70 -20.03
N GLU A 206 -25.39 62.22 -19.50
CA GLU A 206 -25.32 62.64 -18.09
C GLU A 206 -26.24 63.81 -17.78
N ASP A 207 -26.28 64.83 -18.66
CA ASP A 207 -27.21 65.96 -18.53
C ASP A 207 -28.67 65.45 -18.46
N ARG A 208 -29.02 64.52 -19.35
CA ARG A 208 -30.35 63.91 -19.37
C ARG A 208 -30.66 63.13 -18.08
N PHE A 209 -29.69 62.40 -17.53
CA PHE A 209 -29.87 61.71 -16.25
C PHE A 209 -30.03 62.69 -15.09
N GLN A 210 -29.28 63.80 -15.06
CA GLN A 210 -29.43 64.84 -14.03
C GLN A 210 -30.82 65.49 -14.06
N GLU A 211 -31.36 65.80 -15.25
CA GLU A 211 -32.74 66.28 -15.42
C GLU A 211 -33.75 65.33 -14.78
N ILE A 212 -33.65 64.04 -15.09
CA ILE A 212 -34.54 63.00 -14.54
C ILE A 212 -34.40 62.89 -13.02
N ILE A 213 -33.17 62.95 -12.50
CA ILE A 213 -32.90 62.86 -11.05
C ILE A 213 -33.50 64.06 -10.31
N GLU A 214 -33.39 65.26 -10.86
CA GLU A 214 -34.01 66.46 -10.27
C GLU A 214 -35.54 66.40 -10.34
N GLU A 215 -36.14 65.87 -11.42
CA GLU A 215 -37.58 65.59 -11.48
C GLU A 215 -38.01 64.62 -10.36
N ILE A 216 -37.31 63.50 -10.17
CA ILE A 216 -37.59 62.52 -9.09
C ILE A 216 -37.47 63.18 -7.72
N LYS A 217 -36.39 63.93 -7.49
CA LYS A 217 -36.11 64.62 -6.22
C LYS A 217 -37.16 65.69 -5.91
N SER A 218 -37.64 66.41 -6.92
CA SER A 218 -38.68 67.45 -6.78
C SER A 218 -40.04 66.88 -6.34
N SER A 219 -40.34 65.62 -6.71
CA SER A 219 -41.62 64.98 -6.38
C SER A 219 -41.84 64.79 -4.87
N LYS A 220 -40.76 64.71 -4.08
CA LYS A 220 -40.75 64.37 -2.63
C LYS A 220 -41.45 63.06 -2.25
N GLN A 221 -41.95 62.29 -3.22
CA GLN A 221 -42.63 61.03 -2.98
C GLN A 221 -41.62 59.91 -2.68
N GLN A 222 -42.03 58.90 -1.92
CA GLN A 222 -41.20 57.72 -1.66
C GLN A 222 -41.70 56.54 -2.50
N GLY A 223 -40.95 56.16 -3.53
CA GLY A 223 -41.35 55.13 -4.48
C GLY A 223 -40.25 54.11 -4.81
N LEU A 224 -40.45 53.43 -5.94
CA LEU A 224 -39.51 52.52 -6.59
C LEU A 224 -38.97 53.17 -7.86
N VAL A 225 -37.69 52.96 -8.17
CA VAL A 225 -37.10 53.31 -9.46
C VAL A 225 -36.80 52.03 -10.22
N LEU A 226 -37.45 51.82 -11.37
CA LEU A 226 -37.15 50.71 -12.28
C LEU A 226 -36.15 51.18 -13.34
N LEU A 227 -34.98 50.54 -13.37
CA LEU A 227 -33.94 50.77 -14.37
C LEU A 227 -34.06 49.75 -15.51
N ALA A 228 -34.88 50.02 -16.51
CA ALA A 228 -35.06 49.14 -17.67
C ALA A 228 -33.97 49.41 -18.73
N MET A 229 -32.72 49.07 -18.42
CA MET A 229 -31.54 49.36 -19.23
C MET A 229 -30.41 48.36 -19.00
N HIS A 230 -29.34 48.42 -19.81
CA HIS A 230 -28.10 47.70 -19.52
C HIS A 230 -27.30 48.35 -18.38
N ASP A 231 -26.45 47.55 -17.76
CA ASP A 231 -25.70 47.87 -16.56
C ASP A 231 -24.72 49.03 -16.72
N LYS A 232 -24.09 49.21 -17.90
CA LYS A 232 -23.18 50.33 -18.16
C LYS A 232 -23.87 51.70 -17.98
N ASP A 233 -24.99 51.90 -18.66
CA ASP A 233 -25.78 53.14 -18.57
C ASP A 233 -26.43 53.25 -17.19
N GLY A 234 -26.84 52.11 -16.62
CA GLY A 234 -27.35 52.01 -15.26
C GLY A 234 -26.35 52.44 -14.18
N ALA A 235 -25.07 52.08 -14.32
CA ALA A 235 -24.02 52.50 -13.41
C ALA A 235 -23.81 54.01 -13.48
N ASN A 236 -23.83 54.61 -14.68
CA ASN A 236 -23.74 56.06 -14.81
C ASN A 236 -24.92 56.77 -14.13
N PHE A 237 -26.15 56.28 -14.34
CA PHE A 237 -27.33 56.80 -13.65
C PHE A 237 -27.21 56.64 -12.12
N LEU A 238 -26.81 55.47 -11.63
CA LEU A 238 -26.70 55.19 -10.19
C LEU A 238 -25.65 56.05 -9.51
N ARG A 239 -24.53 56.36 -10.18
CA ARG A 239 -23.51 57.28 -9.68
C ARG A 239 -24.13 58.65 -9.39
N LEU A 240 -24.72 59.27 -10.41
CA LEU A 240 -25.39 60.57 -10.31
C LEU A 240 -26.53 60.55 -9.29
N TYR A 241 -27.34 59.49 -9.29
CA TYR A 241 -28.51 59.35 -8.43
C TYR A 241 -28.14 59.22 -6.94
N LYS A 242 -27.15 58.38 -6.61
CA LYS A 242 -26.71 58.15 -5.22
C LYS A 242 -25.91 59.33 -4.68
N ASP A 243 -25.22 60.07 -5.54
CA ASP A 243 -24.52 61.30 -5.14
C ASP A 243 -25.46 62.38 -4.60
N GLN A 244 -26.72 62.39 -5.04
CA GLN A 244 -27.78 63.26 -4.52
C GLN A 244 -28.36 62.78 -3.18
N GLY A 245 -27.88 61.67 -2.62
CA GLY A 245 -28.35 61.14 -1.33
C GLY A 245 -29.76 60.54 -1.36
N LEU A 246 -30.30 60.24 -2.55
CA LEU A 246 -31.62 59.66 -2.72
C LEU A 246 -31.68 58.21 -2.22
N LYS A 247 -32.76 57.85 -1.50
CA LYS A 247 -32.91 56.57 -0.80
C LYS A 247 -34.08 55.71 -1.28
N HIS A 248 -34.65 56.00 -2.45
CA HIS A 248 -35.71 55.15 -3.00
C HIS A 248 -35.20 53.73 -3.28
N LEU A 249 -36.10 52.76 -3.21
CA LEU A 249 -35.79 51.38 -3.57
C LEU A 249 -35.60 51.29 -5.09
N ILE A 250 -34.56 50.59 -5.53
CA ILE A 250 -34.25 50.47 -6.94
C ILE A 250 -34.47 49.01 -7.37
N LEU A 251 -35.27 48.84 -8.42
CA LEU A 251 -35.46 47.57 -9.12
C LEU A 251 -34.64 47.61 -10.40
N ALA A 252 -33.83 46.57 -10.63
CA ALA A 252 -33.08 46.41 -11.87
C ALA A 252 -33.27 45.00 -12.47
N PRO A 253 -33.11 44.85 -13.79
CA PRO A 253 -33.20 43.57 -14.46
C PRO A 253 -31.90 42.77 -14.37
N ASP A 254 -31.87 41.62 -15.06
CA ASP A 254 -30.76 40.67 -15.08
C ASP A 254 -29.45 41.22 -15.65
N SER A 255 -29.51 42.27 -16.47
CA SER A 255 -28.32 42.96 -16.97
C SER A 255 -27.41 43.47 -15.85
N PHE A 256 -27.96 43.85 -14.69
CA PHE A 256 -27.21 44.31 -13.51
C PHE A 256 -26.67 43.18 -12.65
N ALA A 257 -27.14 41.94 -12.85
CA ALA A 257 -26.79 40.79 -12.02
C ALA A 257 -25.40 40.22 -12.34
N LYS A 258 -24.39 41.08 -12.45
CA LYS A 258 -23.01 40.68 -12.74
C LYS A 258 -22.12 40.84 -11.51
N VAL A 259 -21.25 39.87 -11.28
CA VAL A 259 -20.20 39.95 -10.26
C VAL A 259 -19.26 41.12 -10.54
N SER A 260 -19.04 41.43 -11.82
CA SER A 260 -18.26 42.57 -12.28
C SER A 260 -18.97 43.93 -12.19
N PHE A 261 -20.27 43.99 -11.92
CA PHE A 261 -21.04 45.26 -11.91
C PHE A 261 -20.44 46.33 -10.98
N PRO A 262 -20.04 46.04 -9.72
CA PRO A 262 -19.43 47.03 -8.85
C PRO A 262 -18.12 47.64 -9.39
N GLN A 263 -17.45 46.99 -10.35
CA GLN A 263 -16.22 47.51 -10.96
C GLN A 263 -16.46 48.80 -11.74
N HIS A 264 -17.69 49.09 -12.16
CA HIS A 264 -18.03 50.38 -12.78
C HIS A 264 -17.78 51.57 -11.84
N PHE A 265 -17.75 51.34 -10.52
CA PHE A 265 -17.57 52.38 -9.51
C PHE A 265 -16.19 52.36 -8.86
N ALA A 266 -15.29 51.44 -9.24
CA ALA A 266 -14.05 51.19 -8.51
C ALA A 266 -13.11 52.42 -8.41
N GLY A 267 -13.23 53.37 -9.34
CA GLY A 267 -12.47 54.64 -9.33
C GLY A 267 -13.12 55.78 -8.53
N GLU A 268 -14.34 55.60 -8.03
CA GLU A 268 -15.10 56.66 -7.36
C GLU A 268 -14.71 56.79 -5.88
N ALA A 269 -14.45 58.03 -5.42
CA ALA A 269 -13.99 58.29 -4.05
C ALA A 269 -14.96 57.76 -2.97
N LYS A 270 -16.28 57.82 -3.23
CA LYS A 270 -17.29 57.30 -2.29
C LYS A 270 -17.36 55.77 -2.26
N GLU A 271 -17.09 55.11 -3.38
CA GLU A 271 -17.00 53.64 -3.41
C GLU A 271 -15.74 53.15 -2.69
N ILE A 272 -14.60 53.86 -2.86
CA ILE A 272 -13.34 53.55 -2.18
C ILE A 272 -13.48 53.69 -0.66
N SER A 273 -14.10 54.79 -0.21
CA SER A 273 -14.30 55.06 1.23
C SER A 273 -15.38 54.19 1.86
N GLN A 274 -16.43 53.84 1.12
CA GLN A 274 -17.51 52.97 1.57
C GLN A 274 -17.84 51.92 0.48
N PRO A 275 -17.24 50.72 0.53
CA PRO A 275 -17.50 49.67 -0.45
C PRO A 275 -18.99 49.34 -0.60
N GLY A 276 -19.47 49.37 -1.84
CA GLY A 276 -20.86 49.22 -2.19
C GLY A 276 -21.68 50.50 -2.09
N PHE A 277 -21.10 51.69 -1.92
CA PHE A 277 -21.85 52.96 -1.83
C PHE A 277 -22.88 53.09 -2.96
N TYR A 278 -22.46 52.83 -4.21
CA TYR A 278 -23.33 52.97 -5.38
C TYR A 278 -24.21 51.74 -5.66
N SER A 279 -23.69 50.54 -5.35
CA SER A 279 -24.38 49.28 -5.66
C SER A 279 -25.32 48.77 -4.57
N ASN A 280 -25.12 49.16 -3.30
CA ASN A 280 -25.88 48.63 -2.17
C ASN A 280 -27.40 48.89 -2.29
N ALA A 281 -28.15 47.90 -1.81
CA ALA A 281 -29.62 47.87 -1.76
C ALA A 281 -30.32 47.92 -3.14
N LEU A 282 -29.58 47.62 -4.21
CA LEU A 282 -30.17 47.37 -5.53
C LEU A 282 -30.84 45.99 -5.53
N ASN A 283 -32.15 45.95 -5.79
CA ASN A 283 -32.90 44.69 -5.92
C ASN A 283 -32.92 44.31 -7.40
N ILE A 284 -32.26 43.22 -7.73
CA ILE A 284 -32.04 42.82 -9.13
C ILE A 284 -32.78 41.52 -9.42
N THR A 285 -33.43 41.42 -10.58
CA THR A 285 -33.75 40.09 -11.10
C THR A 285 -32.47 39.43 -11.54
N THR A 286 -32.34 38.13 -11.29
CA THR A 286 -31.17 37.38 -11.70
C THR A 286 -31.56 35.98 -12.16
N PRO A 287 -30.98 35.48 -13.26
CA PRO A 287 -31.16 34.10 -13.70
C PRO A 287 -30.50 33.10 -12.76
N PHE A 288 -29.52 33.56 -11.96
CA PHE A 288 -28.72 32.69 -11.13
C PHE A 288 -28.02 33.44 -10.00
N ILE A 289 -28.08 32.91 -8.79
CA ILE A 289 -27.23 33.34 -7.68
C ILE A 289 -26.57 32.10 -7.12
N PHE A 290 -25.25 32.14 -6.93
CA PHE A 290 -24.52 30.99 -6.43
C PHE A 290 -24.93 30.59 -5.00
N ASP A 291 -25.55 31.45 -4.19
CA ASP A 291 -25.94 31.07 -2.82
C ASP A 291 -27.16 30.11 -2.78
N ILE A 292 -28.11 30.25 -3.68
CA ILE A 292 -29.24 29.31 -3.88
C ILE A 292 -28.90 28.17 -4.84
N ALA A 293 -27.68 28.16 -5.37
CA ALA A 293 -27.29 27.17 -6.35
C ALA A 293 -26.87 25.86 -5.66
N GLY A 294 -27.29 24.74 -6.27
CA GLY A 294 -26.95 23.41 -5.80
C GLY A 294 -25.48 23.04 -5.96
N ARG A 295 -25.14 21.83 -5.51
CA ARG A 295 -23.78 21.28 -5.57
C ARG A 295 -23.11 21.41 -6.94
N LYS A 296 -23.77 20.97 -8.01
CA LYS A 296 -23.24 21.02 -9.40
C LYS A 296 -22.79 22.42 -9.81
N ALA A 297 -23.49 23.44 -9.33
CA ALA A 297 -23.17 24.82 -9.62
C ALA A 297 -21.96 25.34 -8.85
N GLN A 298 -21.77 24.91 -7.59
CA GLN A 298 -20.54 25.22 -6.85
C GLN A 298 -19.33 24.52 -7.47
N GLU A 299 -19.50 23.27 -7.91
CA GLU A 299 -18.45 22.53 -8.61
C GLU A 299 -18.10 23.23 -9.93
N PHE A 300 -19.10 23.63 -10.72
CA PHE A 300 -18.89 24.49 -11.89
C PHE A 300 -18.14 25.78 -11.53
N LYS A 301 -18.57 26.48 -10.47
CA LYS A 301 -17.95 27.72 -10.03
C LYS A 301 -16.48 27.53 -9.69
N ASN A 302 -16.15 26.49 -8.94
CA ASN A 302 -14.78 26.18 -8.52
C ASN A 302 -13.92 25.76 -9.72
N ASN A 303 -14.43 24.90 -10.59
CA ASN A 303 -13.70 24.46 -11.79
C ASN A 303 -13.44 25.63 -12.75
N TYR A 304 -14.43 26.52 -12.91
CA TYR A 304 -14.26 27.74 -13.71
C TYR A 304 -13.21 28.66 -13.09
N LEU A 305 -13.26 28.88 -11.77
CA LEU A 305 -12.26 29.70 -11.06
C LEU A 305 -10.85 29.09 -11.16
N MET A 306 -10.71 27.76 -11.05
CA MET A 306 -9.42 27.08 -11.19
C MET A 306 -8.82 27.21 -12.59
N ASN A 307 -9.66 27.10 -13.63
CA ASN A 307 -9.20 27.11 -15.03
C ASN A 307 -8.97 28.52 -15.58
N PHE A 308 -9.74 29.52 -15.14
CA PHE A 308 -9.70 30.87 -15.70
C PHE A 308 -9.28 31.95 -14.71
N ASN A 309 -9.09 31.62 -13.43
CA ASN A 309 -8.75 32.56 -12.35
C ASN A 309 -9.73 33.74 -12.21
N VAL A 310 -10.99 33.53 -12.59
CA VAL A 310 -12.07 34.52 -12.52
C VAL A 310 -13.32 33.84 -11.97
N ILE A 311 -14.10 34.54 -11.15
CA ILE A 311 -15.40 34.04 -10.67
C ILE A 311 -16.37 34.06 -11.86
N PRO A 312 -17.05 32.95 -12.19
CA PRO A 312 -17.96 32.93 -13.33
C PRO A 312 -19.15 33.86 -13.11
N GLU A 313 -19.52 34.55 -14.19
CA GLU A 313 -20.81 35.22 -14.30
C GLU A 313 -21.91 34.16 -14.56
N TRP A 314 -23.18 34.50 -14.28
CA TRP A 314 -24.29 33.57 -14.57
C TRP A 314 -24.37 33.22 -16.07
N HIS A 315 -23.96 34.12 -16.95
CA HIS A 315 -23.92 33.90 -18.39
C HIS A 315 -23.04 32.70 -18.75
N ALA A 316 -21.91 32.52 -18.07
CA ALA A 316 -21.03 31.37 -18.25
C ALA A 316 -21.73 30.05 -17.86
N ALA A 317 -22.53 30.07 -16.79
CA ALA A 317 -23.28 28.90 -16.34
C ALA A 317 -24.40 28.51 -17.33
N TYR A 318 -25.10 29.50 -17.89
CA TYR A 318 -26.13 29.25 -18.92
C TYR A 318 -25.52 28.83 -20.26
N ALA A 319 -24.33 29.33 -20.59
CA ALA A 319 -23.55 28.90 -21.75
C ALA A 319 -23.02 27.46 -21.59
N TYR A 320 -22.60 27.09 -20.38
CA TYR A 320 -22.25 25.71 -20.03
C TYR A 320 -23.44 24.76 -20.20
N ASP A 321 -24.64 25.17 -19.79
CA ASP A 321 -25.87 24.39 -20.03
C ASP A 321 -26.27 24.37 -21.52
N ALA A 322 -26.05 25.45 -22.28
CA ALA A 322 -26.27 25.44 -23.72
C ALA A 322 -25.32 24.46 -24.43
N ALA A 323 -24.04 24.44 -24.05
CA ALA A 323 -23.05 23.46 -24.53
C ALA A 323 -23.47 22.02 -24.18
N MET A 324 -23.96 21.79 -22.96
CA MET A 324 -24.51 20.51 -22.54
C MET A 324 -25.70 20.07 -23.40
N LEU A 325 -26.64 20.97 -23.72
CA LEU A 325 -27.78 20.65 -24.56
C LEU A 325 -27.36 20.30 -26.00
N ILE A 326 -26.43 21.07 -26.57
CA ILE A 326 -25.88 20.77 -27.91
C ILE A 326 -25.15 19.43 -27.91
N HIS A 327 -24.32 19.15 -26.89
CA HIS A 327 -23.67 17.85 -26.74
C HIS A 327 -24.70 16.72 -26.70
N GLN A 328 -25.71 16.80 -25.82
CA GLN A 328 -26.73 15.76 -25.71
C GLN A 328 -27.52 15.59 -27.02
N ALA A 329 -27.80 16.68 -27.74
CA ALA A 329 -28.44 16.63 -29.04
C ALA A 329 -27.59 15.89 -30.09
N ILE A 330 -26.29 16.18 -30.16
CA ILE A 330 -25.35 15.51 -31.07
C ILE A 330 -25.26 14.01 -30.74
N GLU A 331 -25.07 13.70 -29.45
CA GLU A 331 -24.83 12.34 -28.97
C GLU A 331 -26.05 11.43 -29.20
N GLN A 332 -27.24 11.90 -28.81
CA GLN A 332 -28.46 11.10 -28.86
C GLN A 332 -29.07 11.00 -30.26
N SER A 333 -28.84 12.00 -31.12
CA SER A 333 -29.42 12.02 -32.46
C SER A 333 -28.57 11.33 -33.53
N GLY A 334 -27.39 10.80 -33.17
CA GLY A 334 -26.50 10.12 -34.11
C GLY A 334 -26.00 11.06 -35.21
N VAL A 335 -25.57 12.26 -34.82
CA VAL A 335 -24.94 13.24 -35.71
C VAL A 335 -23.61 12.68 -36.19
N SER A 336 -23.39 12.73 -37.51
CA SER A 336 -22.17 12.21 -38.14
C SER A 336 -21.00 13.19 -38.00
N GLY A 337 -21.28 14.50 -38.04
CA GLY A 337 -20.27 15.56 -38.11
C GLY A 337 -19.60 15.70 -39.47
N ASP A 338 -20.04 14.96 -40.50
CA ASP A 338 -19.50 15.06 -41.86
C ASP A 338 -20.14 16.23 -42.62
N SER A 339 -19.34 16.95 -43.40
CA SER A 339 -19.80 18.10 -44.20
C SER A 339 -20.85 17.72 -45.25
N VAL A 340 -20.89 16.44 -45.67
CA VAL A 340 -21.87 15.90 -46.63
C VAL A 340 -23.28 15.83 -46.03
N ASP A 341 -23.39 15.51 -44.73
CA ASP A 341 -24.66 15.33 -44.02
C ASP A 341 -25.02 16.52 -43.11
N LEU A 342 -24.28 17.62 -43.21
CA LEU A 342 -24.34 18.77 -42.29
C LEU A 342 -25.76 19.33 -42.10
N ARG A 343 -26.56 19.42 -43.18
CA ARG A 343 -27.95 19.89 -43.12
C ARG A 343 -28.85 18.92 -42.36
N GLN A 344 -28.67 17.62 -42.57
CA GLN A 344 -29.43 16.59 -41.85
C GLN A 344 -29.02 16.55 -40.37
N ASP A 345 -27.73 16.71 -40.09
CA ASP A 345 -27.20 16.77 -38.73
C ASP A 345 -27.71 18.00 -37.96
N ARG A 346 -27.74 19.17 -38.59
CA ARG A 346 -28.39 20.39 -38.05
C ARG A 346 -29.87 20.16 -37.73
N GLN A 347 -30.60 19.49 -38.63
CA GLN A 347 -32.01 19.17 -38.43
C GLN A 347 -32.24 18.20 -37.26
N LYS A 348 -31.44 17.14 -37.17
CA LYS A 348 -31.46 16.20 -36.03
C LYS A 348 -31.26 16.90 -34.69
N ILE A 349 -30.28 17.82 -34.61
CA ILE A 349 -30.02 18.61 -33.40
C ILE A 349 -31.24 19.48 -33.06
N ARG A 350 -31.80 20.19 -34.05
CA ARG A 350 -33.00 21.02 -33.86
C ARG A 350 -34.18 20.19 -33.36
N ASP A 351 -34.44 19.03 -33.96
CA ASP A 351 -35.55 18.16 -33.60
C ASP A 351 -35.39 17.61 -32.18
N PHE A 352 -34.16 17.25 -31.78
CA PHE A 352 -33.87 16.85 -30.42
C PHE A 352 -34.16 17.98 -29.42
N LEU A 353 -33.68 19.20 -29.67
CA LEU A 353 -33.93 20.34 -28.81
C LEU A 353 -35.44 20.62 -28.69
N ALA A 354 -36.17 20.59 -29.80
CA ALA A 354 -37.64 20.75 -29.81
C ALA A 354 -38.37 19.61 -29.07
N SER A 355 -37.79 18.41 -29.00
CA SER A 355 -38.36 17.28 -28.27
C SER A 355 -38.33 17.45 -26.75
N LEU A 356 -37.44 18.31 -26.22
CA LEU A 356 -37.32 18.66 -24.80
C LEU A 356 -38.43 19.62 -24.37
N ASN A 357 -39.69 19.23 -24.56
CA ASN A 357 -40.85 20.11 -24.44
C ASN A 357 -41.68 19.93 -23.16
N SER A 358 -41.18 19.14 -22.20
CA SER A 358 -41.88 18.86 -20.95
C SER A 358 -40.91 18.65 -19.79
N LEU A 359 -41.42 18.76 -18.56
CA LEU A 359 -40.62 18.54 -17.36
C LEU A 359 -40.09 17.09 -17.25
N GLU A 360 -40.84 16.11 -17.77
CA GLU A 360 -40.45 14.70 -17.78
C GLU A 360 -39.26 14.42 -18.71
N LYS A 361 -39.12 15.23 -19.77
CA LYS A 361 -38.01 15.16 -20.74
C LYS A 361 -36.88 16.15 -20.42
N ALA A 362 -36.98 16.88 -19.32
CA ALA A 362 -36.03 17.93 -19.01
C ALA A 362 -34.64 17.38 -18.65
N LEU A 363 -33.59 18.03 -19.15
CA LEU A 363 -32.21 17.64 -18.88
C LEU A 363 -31.62 18.43 -17.70
N PRO A 364 -30.99 17.77 -16.70
CA PRO A 364 -30.45 18.45 -15.51
C PRO A 364 -29.08 19.08 -15.79
N GLY A 365 -29.02 20.42 -15.81
CA GLY A 365 -27.80 21.21 -15.94
C GLY A 365 -27.32 21.87 -14.64
N VAL A 366 -26.30 22.72 -14.74
CA VAL A 366 -25.77 23.52 -13.60
C VAL A 366 -26.71 24.66 -13.22
N THR A 367 -27.56 25.11 -14.15
CA THR A 367 -28.56 26.16 -13.91
C THR A 367 -29.97 25.60 -13.73
N GLY A 368 -30.08 24.32 -13.35
CA GLY A 368 -31.33 23.62 -13.10
C GLY A 368 -31.79 22.77 -14.29
N LEU A 369 -33.08 22.46 -14.33
CA LEU A 369 -33.68 21.65 -15.40
C LEU A 369 -33.83 22.48 -16.69
N ASN A 370 -33.44 21.90 -17.82
CA ASN A 370 -33.49 22.51 -19.15
C ASN A 370 -34.53 21.79 -20.01
N TYR A 371 -35.59 22.53 -20.38
CA TYR A 371 -36.64 22.15 -21.33
C TYR A 371 -37.30 23.42 -21.87
N PHE A 372 -37.88 23.34 -23.06
CA PHE A 372 -38.42 24.47 -23.81
C PHE A 372 -39.94 24.43 -23.88
N ASN A 373 -40.57 25.58 -24.05
CA ASN A 373 -41.96 25.67 -24.48
C ASN A 373 -42.07 25.53 -26.02
N GLU A 374 -43.29 25.67 -26.55
CA GLU A 374 -43.58 25.63 -27.99
C GLU A 374 -42.86 26.70 -28.83
N HIS A 375 -42.30 27.73 -28.19
CA HIS A 375 -41.57 28.82 -28.83
C HIS A 375 -40.05 28.70 -28.61
N GLY A 376 -39.52 27.57 -28.14
CA GLY A 376 -38.08 27.42 -27.90
C GLY A 376 -37.55 28.18 -26.67
N ASP A 377 -38.43 28.67 -25.79
CA ASP A 377 -38.03 29.37 -24.56
C ASP A 377 -37.89 28.42 -23.39
N ALA A 378 -36.74 28.47 -22.71
CA ALA A 378 -36.56 27.69 -21.48
C ALA A 378 -37.56 28.12 -20.40
N VAL A 379 -38.14 27.15 -19.69
CA VAL A 379 -39.07 27.42 -18.58
C VAL A 379 -38.31 27.33 -17.25
N LYS A 380 -37.72 28.47 -16.86
CA LYS A 380 -36.92 28.60 -15.63
C LYS A 380 -37.53 29.56 -14.60
N SER A 381 -37.21 29.31 -13.34
CA SER A 381 -37.55 30.21 -12.24
C SER A 381 -36.65 31.42 -12.25
N MET A 382 -37.20 32.60 -11.96
CA MET A 382 -36.46 33.83 -11.74
C MET A 382 -36.24 34.03 -10.24
N THR A 383 -35.08 34.57 -9.86
CA THR A 383 -34.82 34.94 -8.47
C THR A 383 -34.51 36.43 -8.36
N ILE A 384 -34.68 36.98 -7.15
CA ILE A 384 -34.28 38.35 -6.84
C ILE A 384 -33.01 38.30 -6.01
N GLY A 385 -31.97 38.97 -6.46
CA GLY A 385 -30.77 39.26 -5.69
C GLY A 385 -30.82 40.67 -5.08
N VAL A 386 -29.99 40.90 -4.07
CA VAL A 386 -29.72 42.22 -3.50
C VAL A 386 -28.22 42.41 -3.46
N PHE A 387 -27.74 43.56 -3.91
CA PHE A 387 -26.35 43.95 -3.68
C PHE A 387 -26.16 44.39 -2.23
N GLU A 388 -25.28 43.69 -1.50
CA GLU A 388 -24.80 44.04 -0.18
C GLU A 388 -23.26 43.93 -0.16
N ARG A 389 -22.57 45.02 0.21
CA ARG A 389 -21.10 45.15 0.24
C ARG A 389 -20.44 44.72 -1.07
N GLY A 390 -21.01 45.14 -2.21
CA GLY A 390 -20.50 44.80 -3.54
C GLY A 390 -20.71 43.35 -3.96
N LYS A 391 -21.49 42.54 -3.23
CA LYS A 391 -21.82 41.15 -3.59
C LYS A 391 -23.32 40.97 -3.77
N ILE A 392 -23.70 40.12 -4.72
CA ILE A 392 -25.10 39.73 -4.92
C ILE A 392 -25.42 38.59 -3.95
N ILE A 393 -26.42 38.80 -3.10
CA ILE A 393 -26.99 37.77 -2.23
C ILE A 393 -28.48 37.61 -2.50
N SER A 394 -29.04 36.45 -2.22
CA SER A 394 -30.47 36.18 -2.43
C SER A 394 -31.36 37.08 -1.57
N ALA A 395 -32.33 37.76 -2.18
CA ALA A 395 -33.31 38.53 -1.44
C ALA A 395 -34.05 37.67 -0.40
N LYS A 396 -34.38 38.28 0.73
CA LYS A 396 -35.00 37.63 1.91
C LYS A 396 -36.32 36.92 1.61
N LYS A 397 -36.97 37.26 0.49
CA LYS A 397 -38.16 36.59 -0.04
C LYS A 397 -37.92 36.21 -1.49
N GLN A 398 -38.23 34.97 -1.84
CA GLN A 398 -38.21 34.47 -3.21
C GLN A 398 -39.63 34.05 -3.60
N LEU A 399 -39.98 34.26 -4.86
CA LEU A 399 -41.24 33.79 -5.44
C LEU A 399 -40.96 32.65 -6.40
N LYS A 400 -41.39 31.43 -6.05
CA LYS A 400 -41.16 30.23 -6.87
C LYS A 400 -42.47 29.74 -7.50
N PRO A 401 -42.50 29.34 -8.78
CA PRO A 401 -43.72 28.84 -9.40
C PRO A 401 -44.22 27.54 -8.75
N VAL A 402 -45.53 27.48 -8.49
CA VAL A 402 -46.23 26.24 -8.13
C VAL A 402 -46.46 25.45 -9.41
N ARG A 403 -45.73 24.35 -9.59
CA ARG A 403 -45.82 23.51 -10.80
C ARG A 403 -47.07 22.64 -10.82
N PHE A 404 -47.48 22.14 -9.66
CA PHE A 404 -48.59 21.20 -9.53
C PHE A 404 -49.55 21.69 -8.45
N VAL A 405 -50.53 22.51 -8.88
CA VAL A 405 -51.50 23.12 -7.95
C VAL A 405 -52.38 22.05 -7.28
N HIS A 406 -52.72 20.99 -8.01
CA HIS A 406 -53.52 19.87 -7.51
C HIS A 406 -52.81 19.05 -6.42
N GLU A 407 -51.49 19.21 -6.25
CA GLU A 407 -50.74 18.56 -5.18
C GLU A 407 -50.77 19.35 -3.86
N ILE A 408 -51.46 20.48 -3.81
CA ILE A 408 -51.60 21.27 -2.59
C ILE A 408 -52.84 20.77 -1.85
N ALA A 409 -52.63 20.21 -0.65
CA ALA A 409 -53.70 19.61 0.16
C ALA A 409 -54.85 20.59 0.46
N ASP A 410 -54.54 21.85 0.80
CA ASP A 410 -55.52 22.93 0.98
C ASP A 410 -54.98 24.26 0.44
N LEU A 411 -55.31 24.56 -0.83
CA LEU A 411 -54.89 25.78 -1.49
C LEU A 411 -55.44 27.04 -0.82
N GLN A 412 -56.67 27.00 -0.28
CA GLN A 412 -57.30 28.16 0.35
C GLN A 412 -56.62 28.51 1.68
N LEU A 413 -56.23 27.50 2.46
CA LEU A 413 -55.44 27.70 3.67
C LEU A 413 -54.07 28.30 3.34
N GLU A 414 -53.38 27.79 2.32
CA GLU A 414 -52.06 28.29 1.90
C GLU A 414 -52.12 29.74 1.38
N LEU A 415 -53.19 30.10 0.67
CA LEU A 415 -53.47 31.48 0.22
C LEU A 415 -53.78 32.41 1.40
N LYS A 416 -54.64 31.99 2.35
CA LYS A 416 -54.93 32.76 3.57
C LYS A 416 -53.70 32.97 4.43
N ALA A 417 -52.85 31.95 4.53
CA ALA A 417 -51.57 32.01 5.23
C ALA A 417 -50.49 32.81 4.48
N LYS A 418 -50.77 33.31 3.26
CA LYS A 418 -49.84 34.03 2.38
C LYS A 418 -48.54 33.27 2.06
N ARG A 419 -48.57 31.94 2.18
CA ARG A 419 -47.48 31.02 1.79
C ARG A 419 -47.51 30.74 0.30
N ILE A 420 -48.71 30.80 -0.29
CA ILE A 420 -48.92 30.83 -1.73
C ILE A 420 -49.60 32.15 -2.09
N ILE A 421 -49.28 32.67 -3.25
CA ILE A 421 -49.88 33.87 -3.82
C ILE A 421 -50.25 33.63 -5.27
N GLU A 422 -51.28 34.33 -5.75
CA GLU A 422 -51.70 34.27 -7.14
C GLU A 422 -51.09 35.45 -7.93
N VAL A 423 -50.53 35.13 -9.10
CA VAL A 423 -49.79 36.02 -10.01
C VAL A 423 -50.22 35.67 -11.44
N ASP A 424 -51.04 36.52 -12.06
CA ASP A 424 -51.58 36.33 -13.43
C ASP A 424 -52.23 34.95 -13.66
N GLY A 425 -53.10 34.51 -12.73
CA GLY A 425 -53.78 33.21 -12.81
C GLY A 425 -52.88 32.00 -12.55
N ARG A 426 -51.65 32.23 -12.05
CA ARG A 426 -50.71 31.19 -11.63
C ARG A 426 -50.40 31.32 -10.14
N TYR A 427 -50.14 30.21 -9.48
CA TYR A 427 -49.74 30.22 -8.08
C TYR A 427 -48.22 30.23 -7.93
N MET A 428 -47.73 31.02 -6.97
CA MET A 428 -46.31 31.13 -6.62
C MET A 428 -46.15 30.89 -5.12
N TYR A 429 -45.15 30.11 -4.71
CA TYR A 429 -44.73 29.99 -3.32
C TYR A 429 -43.99 31.25 -2.86
N ASN A 430 -44.35 31.76 -1.68
CA ASN A 430 -43.71 32.87 -0.99
C ASN A 430 -42.64 32.31 -0.02
N THR A 431 -41.46 32.02 -0.56
CA THR A 431 -40.40 31.31 0.16
C THR A 431 -39.52 32.29 0.95
N ASN A 432 -39.33 32.03 2.24
CA ASN A 432 -38.40 32.78 3.08
C ASN A 432 -36.96 32.29 2.88
N VAL A 433 -36.02 33.24 2.82
CA VAL A 433 -34.59 32.94 2.73
C VAL A 433 -33.94 33.15 4.09
N VAL A 434 -33.20 32.15 4.53
CA VAL A 434 -32.42 32.17 5.77
C VAL A 434 -30.95 32.04 5.39
N TYR A 435 -30.17 33.09 5.64
CA TYR A 435 -28.72 33.01 5.48
C TYR A 435 -28.14 32.19 6.63
N THR A 436 -27.45 31.11 6.29
CA THR A 436 -26.85 30.17 7.22
C THR A 436 -25.35 30.19 7.02
N GLY A 437 -24.62 30.42 8.10
CA GLY A 437 -23.17 30.35 8.06
C GLY A 437 -22.62 29.39 9.11
N LEU A 438 -21.48 28.79 8.78
CA LEU A 438 -20.79 27.82 9.62
C LEU A 438 -19.30 28.17 9.63
N LYS A 439 -18.72 28.24 10.82
CA LYS A 439 -17.29 28.44 11.02
C LYS A 439 -16.73 27.29 11.86
N PRO A 440 -15.95 26.38 11.26
CA PRO A 440 -15.26 25.33 12.00
C PRO A 440 -14.32 25.91 13.04
N ILE A 441 -14.33 25.37 14.26
CA ILE A 441 -13.37 25.69 15.32
C ILE A 441 -12.23 24.68 15.27
N GLN A 442 -12.57 23.39 15.37
CA GLN A 442 -11.60 22.30 15.35
C GLN A 442 -12.25 21.00 14.87
N ILE A 443 -11.52 20.22 14.08
CA ILE A 443 -11.85 18.81 13.85
C ILE A 443 -11.17 17.99 14.95
N ILE A 444 -11.96 17.44 15.86
CA ILE A 444 -11.49 16.81 17.11
C ILE A 444 -10.93 15.42 16.83
N SER A 445 -11.63 14.64 16.02
CA SER A 445 -11.14 13.32 15.58
C SER A 445 -11.78 12.91 14.26
N MET A 446 -11.06 12.10 13.50
CA MET A 446 -11.57 11.44 12.30
C MET A 446 -11.29 9.95 12.40
N LYS A 447 -12.32 9.13 12.20
CA LYS A 447 -12.25 7.67 12.28
C LYS A 447 -12.76 7.06 10.96
N PRO A 448 -11.90 6.94 9.94
CA PRO A 448 -12.27 6.33 8.65
C PRO A 448 -12.89 4.95 8.81
N GLN A 449 -12.39 4.14 9.76
CA GLN A 449 -12.83 2.76 9.99
C GLN A 449 -14.30 2.67 10.42
N THR A 450 -14.78 3.64 11.20
CA THR A 450 -16.19 3.74 11.60
C THR A 450 -16.99 4.69 10.72
N SER A 451 -16.36 5.26 9.69
CA SER A 451 -16.94 6.30 8.82
C SER A 451 -17.57 7.45 9.61
N THR A 452 -16.88 7.93 10.65
CA THR A 452 -17.32 9.06 11.48
C THR A 452 -16.21 10.06 11.75
N PHE A 453 -16.61 11.32 12.01
CA PHE A 453 -15.72 12.37 12.49
C PHE A 453 -16.42 13.21 13.56
N GLU A 454 -15.65 13.81 14.46
CA GLU A 454 -16.14 14.72 15.49
C GLU A 454 -15.64 16.13 15.22
N MET A 455 -16.53 17.12 15.28
CA MET A 455 -16.22 18.51 14.98
C MET A 455 -16.92 19.46 15.95
N ASP A 456 -16.21 20.54 16.30
CA ASP A 456 -16.71 21.70 17.04
C ASP A 456 -16.74 22.91 16.10
N PHE A 457 -17.87 23.60 16.02
CA PHE A 457 -18.08 24.71 15.10
C PHE A 457 -19.11 25.72 15.60
N TYR A 458 -19.00 26.94 15.11
CA TYR A 458 -20.03 27.96 15.22
C TYR A 458 -21.02 27.84 14.06
N LEU A 459 -22.31 27.97 14.36
CA LEU A 459 -23.41 27.98 13.40
C LEU A 459 -24.25 29.23 13.65
N TRP A 460 -24.57 30.00 12.62
CA TRP A 460 -25.46 31.14 12.75
C TRP A 460 -26.52 31.21 11.67
N PHE A 461 -27.60 31.91 12.00
CA PHE A 461 -28.70 32.19 11.10
C PHE A 461 -28.96 33.70 11.07
N ARG A 462 -29.04 34.28 9.87
CA ARG A 462 -29.56 35.63 9.62
C ARG A 462 -30.83 35.52 8.79
N SER A 463 -31.94 36.03 9.30
CA SER A 463 -33.25 35.94 8.64
C SER A 463 -34.15 37.12 9.02
N LYS A 464 -35.35 37.19 8.44
CA LYS A 464 -36.36 38.16 8.90
C LYS A 464 -36.80 37.85 10.33
N LYS A 465 -37.09 38.89 11.12
CA LYS A 465 -37.46 38.77 12.55
C LYS A 465 -38.65 37.81 12.81
N GLU A 466 -39.57 37.71 11.86
CA GLU A 466 -40.77 36.86 11.93
C GLU A 466 -40.50 35.37 11.67
N VAL A 467 -39.34 35.02 11.10
CA VAL A 467 -39.00 33.63 10.77
C VAL A 467 -38.34 32.99 11.98
N GLU A 468 -38.94 31.92 12.49
CA GLU A 468 -38.42 31.15 13.61
C GLU A 468 -37.59 29.95 13.14
N ILE A 469 -36.35 29.85 13.63
CA ILE A 469 -35.38 28.80 13.26
C ILE A 469 -34.94 28.06 14.53
N THR A 470 -35.81 27.22 15.07
CA THR A 470 -35.55 26.44 16.30
C THR A 470 -35.58 24.93 16.05
N ALA A 471 -36.31 24.48 15.03
CA ALA A 471 -36.51 23.06 14.70
C ALA A 471 -35.56 22.58 13.59
N ILE A 472 -34.28 22.40 13.93
CA ILE A 472 -33.22 21.97 13.00
C ILE A 472 -32.83 20.50 13.22
N ASP A 473 -32.73 19.74 12.14
CA ASP A 473 -32.13 18.40 12.12
C ASP A 473 -30.76 18.44 11.44
N PHE A 474 -29.78 17.77 12.05
CA PHE A 474 -28.50 17.44 11.40
C PHE A 474 -28.62 16.06 10.75
N LEU A 475 -28.71 16.03 9.42
CA LEU A 475 -29.04 14.86 8.61
C LEU A 475 -28.01 13.74 8.73
N ASN A 476 -26.75 14.10 8.96
CA ASN A 476 -25.64 13.18 9.02
C ASN A 476 -25.03 13.05 10.43
N ALA A 477 -25.70 13.56 11.46
CA ALA A 477 -25.28 13.33 12.84
C ALA A 477 -25.50 11.86 13.24
N VAL A 478 -24.54 11.28 13.95
CA VAL A 478 -24.63 9.88 14.43
C VAL A 478 -25.66 9.75 15.54
N LYS A 479 -25.81 10.79 16.37
CA LYS A 479 -26.87 10.94 17.38
C LYS A 479 -27.61 12.25 17.09
N PRO A 480 -28.92 12.35 17.35
CA PRO A 480 -29.66 13.59 17.18
C PRO A 480 -29.04 14.74 17.99
N ILE A 481 -28.77 15.87 17.33
CA ILE A 481 -28.21 17.08 17.94
C ILE A 481 -29.30 18.16 17.93
N LYS A 482 -29.60 18.73 19.11
CA LYS A 482 -30.45 19.91 19.22
C LYS A 482 -29.60 21.17 19.26
N LEU A 483 -30.13 22.29 18.78
CA LEU A 483 -29.50 23.59 18.96
C LEU A 483 -29.43 23.90 20.47
N GLY A 484 -28.24 24.24 20.95
CA GLY A 484 -28.02 24.68 22.32
C GLY A 484 -28.54 26.10 22.58
N PRO A 485 -28.20 26.71 23.74
CA PRO A 485 -28.56 28.10 24.01
C PRO A 485 -27.93 29.05 22.97
N VAL A 486 -28.64 30.13 22.68
CA VAL A 486 -28.15 31.19 21.78
C VAL A 486 -26.97 31.89 22.46
N LEU A 487 -25.80 31.88 21.82
CA LEU A 487 -24.60 32.55 22.31
C LEU A 487 -24.65 34.06 22.09
N LYS A 488 -25.29 34.48 20.99
CA LYS A 488 -25.43 35.89 20.61
C LYS A 488 -26.69 36.06 19.76
N GLU A 489 -27.51 37.06 20.09
CA GLU A 489 -28.66 37.49 19.30
C GLU A 489 -28.57 38.99 19.04
N GLU A 490 -28.75 39.39 17.78
CA GLU A 490 -28.83 40.79 17.38
C GLU A 490 -30.05 41.01 16.48
N ILE A 491 -30.74 42.14 16.67
CA ILE A 491 -31.86 42.55 15.83
C ILE A 491 -31.53 43.93 15.25
N GLN A 492 -31.37 44.00 13.92
CA GLN A 492 -31.12 45.24 13.19
C GLN A 492 -32.27 45.48 12.20
N GLY A 493 -33.11 46.49 12.47
CA GLY A 493 -34.31 46.75 11.68
C GLY A 493 -35.24 45.53 11.63
N ASN A 494 -35.43 44.95 10.44
CA ASN A 494 -36.25 43.74 10.23
C ASN A 494 -35.42 42.45 10.11
N GLU A 495 -34.14 42.48 10.45
CA GLU A 495 -33.26 41.30 10.48
C GLU A 495 -33.00 40.83 11.90
N ARG A 496 -32.95 39.51 12.06
CA ARG A 496 -32.52 38.84 13.29
C ARG A 496 -31.33 37.94 12.96
N TYR A 497 -30.28 38.06 13.76
CA TYR A 497 -29.09 37.22 13.75
C TYR A 497 -29.04 36.38 15.04
N ARG A 498 -28.73 35.08 14.92
CA ARG A 498 -28.52 34.17 16.07
C ARG A 498 -27.30 33.30 15.85
N LEU A 499 -26.45 33.20 16.86
CA LEU A 499 -25.24 32.37 16.88
C LEU A 499 -25.34 31.23 17.88
N TYR A 500 -24.88 30.06 17.49
CA TYR A 500 -24.83 28.83 18.27
C TYR A 500 -23.41 28.22 18.18
N ARG A 501 -23.01 27.45 19.19
CA ARG A 501 -21.84 26.56 19.12
C ARG A 501 -22.32 25.12 19.20
N ILE A 502 -21.86 24.31 18.26
CA ILE A 502 -22.29 22.93 18.11
C ILE A 502 -21.04 22.05 18.16
N LYS A 503 -21.10 21.02 19.00
CA LYS A 503 -20.10 19.95 19.05
C LYS A 503 -20.83 18.62 18.88
N GLY A 504 -20.38 17.80 17.93
CA GLY A 504 -21.07 16.55 17.62
C GLY A 504 -20.26 15.60 16.77
N VAL A 505 -20.76 14.37 16.65
CA VAL A 505 -20.19 13.31 15.82
C VAL A 505 -21.07 13.12 14.58
N PHE A 506 -20.45 13.17 13.42
CA PHE A 506 -21.10 13.13 12.12
C PHE A 506 -20.55 11.98 11.27
N LYS A 507 -21.35 11.52 10.31
CA LYS A 507 -20.95 10.51 9.33
C LYS A 507 -20.00 11.15 8.32
N LEU A 508 -18.83 10.52 8.13
CA LEU A 508 -17.92 10.82 7.03
C LEU A 508 -18.63 10.54 5.70
N ASP A 509 -18.22 11.26 4.66
CA ASP A 509 -18.51 10.87 3.27
C ASP A 509 -19.99 10.85 2.89
N PHE A 510 -20.82 11.50 3.70
CA PHE A 510 -22.27 11.61 3.53
C PHE A 510 -22.71 12.31 2.23
N SER A 511 -21.81 13.04 1.58
CA SER A 511 -22.12 13.89 0.42
C SER A 511 -22.35 13.12 -0.90
N GLY A 512 -22.06 11.82 -0.94
CA GLY A 512 -22.23 10.97 -2.14
C GLY A 512 -21.32 11.34 -3.32
N SER A 513 -20.22 12.06 -3.08
CA SER A 513 -19.26 12.48 -4.11
C SER A 513 -18.40 11.33 -4.62
N GLN A 514 -18.10 11.32 -5.93
CA GLN A 514 -16.91 10.64 -6.45
C GLN A 514 -15.67 11.33 -5.86
N LYS A 515 -14.71 10.55 -5.39
CA LYS A 515 -13.53 11.04 -4.68
C LYS A 515 -12.30 10.36 -5.23
N ASP A 516 -11.23 11.13 -5.31
CA ASP A 516 -9.93 10.56 -5.54
C ASP A 516 -9.49 9.77 -4.30
N PHE A 517 -8.66 8.76 -4.53
CA PHE A 517 -8.14 7.93 -3.46
C PHE A 517 -7.39 8.76 -2.39
N GLY A 518 -7.73 8.58 -1.11
CA GLY A 518 -7.16 9.33 0.01
C GLY A 518 -7.84 10.67 0.31
N GLN A 519 -8.99 10.96 -0.33
CA GLN A 519 -9.83 12.11 0.00
C GLN A 519 -11.04 11.72 0.86
N TYR A 520 -11.35 12.58 1.83
CA TYR A 520 -12.49 12.42 2.74
C TYR A 520 -13.31 13.70 2.80
N ASP A 521 -14.62 13.59 2.69
CA ASP A 521 -15.56 14.72 2.77
C ASP A 521 -16.13 14.79 4.19
N LEU A 522 -15.75 15.81 4.96
CA LEU A 522 -16.31 16.11 6.26
C LEU A 522 -17.50 17.05 6.05
N ALA A 523 -18.67 16.46 5.84
CA ALA A 523 -19.91 17.18 5.57
C ALA A 523 -20.66 17.53 6.87
N ILE A 524 -21.28 18.69 6.93
CA ILE A 524 -22.35 19.05 7.86
C ILE A 524 -23.56 19.39 7.02
N ALA A 525 -24.59 18.56 7.12
CA ALA A 525 -25.84 18.74 6.41
C ALA A 525 -26.95 18.98 7.43
N LEU A 526 -27.63 20.12 7.32
CA LEU A 526 -28.75 20.46 8.19
C LEU A 526 -30.00 20.81 7.39
N ARG A 527 -31.17 20.65 7.99
CA ARG A 527 -32.46 21.08 7.43
C ARG A 527 -33.41 21.52 8.54
N HIS A 528 -34.53 22.10 8.14
CA HIS A 528 -35.65 22.35 9.03
C HIS A 528 -36.51 21.09 9.16
N GLN A 529 -37.02 20.79 10.36
CA GLN A 529 -37.85 19.62 10.65
C GLN A 529 -39.21 19.68 9.94
N LEU A 530 -39.88 20.83 10.01
CA LEU A 530 -41.26 21.00 9.55
C LEU A 530 -41.41 21.73 8.19
N MET A 531 -40.61 22.75 7.91
CA MET A 531 -40.77 23.59 6.72
C MET A 531 -40.05 23.01 5.50
N THR A 532 -40.80 22.81 4.42
CA THR A 532 -40.28 22.36 3.12
C THR A 532 -39.61 23.49 2.33
N GLU A 533 -38.89 23.13 1.26
CA GLU A 533 -38.20 24.09 0.37
C GLU A 533 -39.13 25.12 -0.31
N LYS A 534 -40.44 24.84 -0.27
CA LYS A 534 -41.52 25.71 -0.75
C LYS A 534 -41.66 26.95 0.14
N ASN A 535 -41.50 26.79 1.46
CA ASN A 535 -41.74 27.84 2.45
C ASN A 535 -40.45 28.46 3.00
N LEU A 536 -39.36 27.68 3.04
CA LEU A 536 -38.08 28.11 3.61
C LEU A 536 -36.91 27.50 2.85
N ILE A 537 -35.93 28.32 2.51
CA ILE A 537 -34.62 27.87 2.00
C ILE A 537 -33.48 28.38 2.87
N PHE A 538 -32.51 27.50 3.11
CA PHE A 538 -31.23 27.88 3.71
C PHE A 538 -30.23 28.18 2.60
N VAL A 539 -29.68 29.38 2.61
CA VAL A 539 -28.63 29.80 1.68
C VAL A 539 -27.35 30.07 2.45
N PRO A 540 -26.16 29.82 1.89
CA PRO A 540 -24.91 30.20 2.53
C PRO A 540 -24.86 31.71 2.79
N ASP A 541 -24.51 32.10 4.02
CA ASP A 541 -24.23 33.49 4.37
C ASP A 541 -22.85 33.91 3.85
N VAL A 542 -22.76 34.17 2.54
CA VAL A 542 -21.51 34.52 1.85
C VAL A 542 -20.82 35.74 2.47
N LEU A 543 -21.59 36.68 3.03
CA LEU A 543 -21.05 37.85 3.72
C LEU A 543 -20.44 37.52 5.08
N GLY A 544 -21.13 36.69 5.87
CA GLY A 544 -20.65 36.26 7.18
C GLY A 544 -19.49 35.26 7.10
N MET A 545 -19.40 34.49 6.01
CA MET A 545 -18.38 33.46 5.80
C MET A 545 -17.21 33.91 4.91
N ASP A 546 -17.09 35.20 4.57
CA ASP A 546 -16.10 35.67 3.61
C ASP A 546 -14.63 35.38 3.99
N GLN A 547 -14.35 35.22 5.29
CA GLN A 547 -13.03 34.85 5.79
C GLN A 547 -12.81 33.33 5.91
N VAL A 548 -13.79 32.51 5.57
CA VAL A 548 -13.75 31.05 5.72
C VAL A 548 -13.11 30.42 4.48
N THR A 549 -11.78 30.56 4.39
CA THR A 549 -10.94 29.93 3.35
C THR A 549 -10.13 28.80 3.94
N ALA A 550 -9.75 27.80 3.13
CA ALA A 550 -8.91 26.68 3.56
C ALA A 550 -7.64 27.14 4.31
N ASP A 551 -6.90 28.09 3.74
CA ASP A 551 -5.66 28.61 4.34
C ASP A 551 -5.88 29.26 5.70
N ASN A 552 -6.86 30.16 5.81
CA ASN A 552 -7.21 30.84 7.07
C ASN A 552 -7.65 29.85 8.17
N LEU A 553 -8.42 28.82 7.82
CA LEU A 553 -8.84 27.81 8.79
C LEU A 553 -7.67 26.94 9.26
N VAL A 554 -6.78 26.53 8.35
CA VAL A 554 -5.57 25.77 8.69
C VAL A 554 -4.64 26.60 9.58
N GLN A 555 -4.40 27.88 9.25
CA GLN A 555 -3.61 28.81 10.07
C GLN A 555 -4.19 28.97 11.49
N LYS A 556 -5.52 28.93 11.62
CA LYS A 556 -6.22 29.00 12.91
C LYS A 556 -6.27 27.68 13.68
N GLY A 557 -5.60 26.64 13.19
CA GLY A 557 -5.46 25.37 13.90
C GLY A 557 -6.61 24.39 13.71
N LEU A 558 -7.40 24.50 12.62
CA LEU A 558 -8.50 23.57 12.34
C LEU A 558 -8.07 22.08 12.38
N LEU A 559 -6.86 21.79 11.89
CA LEU A 559 -6.27 20.44 11.84
C LEU A 559 -5.30 20.15 13.01
N GLN A 560 -5.37 20.89 14.12
CA GLN A 560 -4.54 20.60 15.30
C GLN A 560 -4.77 19.16 15.79
N GLY A 561 -3.73 18.33 15.69
CA GLY A 561 -3.78 16.90 16.01
C GLY A 561 -3.86 15.96 14.80
N MET A 562 -4.01 16.49 13.57
CA MET A 562 -4.14 15.71 12.33
C MET A 562 -3.02 16.04 11.33
N LYS A 563 -1.77 15.71 11.68
CA LYS A 563 -0.57 16.10 10.91
C LYS A 563 -0.47 15.49 9.50
N ASN A 564 -1.17 14.39 9.24
CA ASN A 564 -1.12 13.68 7.94
C ASN A 564 -2.21 14.13 6.97
N TRP A 565 -2.91 15.23 7.26
CA TRP A 565 -4.05 15.69 6.48
C TRP A 565 -3.87 17.14 6.06
N SER A 566 -4.38 17.48 4.88
CA SER A 566 -4.45 18.85 4.34
C SER A 566 -5.87 19.14 3.89
N VAL A 567 -6.30 20.40 3.96
CA VAL A 567 -7.58 20.82 3.40
C VAL A 567 -7.39 21.08 1.91
N LYS A 568 -8.06 20.32 1.05
CA LYS A 568 -8.03 20.51 -0.42
C LYS A 568 -8.96 21.65 -0.84
N ASP A 569 -10.21 21.59 -0.40
CA ASP A 569 -11.22 22.61 -0.69
C ASP A 569 -12.30 22.66 0.41
N ILE A 570 -13.10 23.72 0.36
CA ILE A 570 -14.30 23.90 1.18
C ILE A 570 -15.45 24.22 0.25
N LEU A 571 -16.54 23.49 0.39
CA LEU A 571 -17.75 23.63 -0.41
C LEU A 571 -18.93 23.92 0.49
N PHE A 572 -19.73 24.91 0.16
CA PHE A 572 -21.00 25.18 0.85
C PHE A 572 -22.08 25.51 -0.16
N PHE A 573 -23.26 24.92 0.00
CA PHE A 573 -24.36 25.08 -0.96
C PHE A 573 -25.72 24.80 -0.33
N GLN A 574 -26.74 25.36 -0.95
CA GLN A 574 -28.13 24.99 -0.72
C GLN A 574 -28.41 23.64 -1.42
N GLY A 575 -28.96 22.69 -0.69
CA GLY A 575 -29.37 21.39 -1.21
C GLY A 575 -30.84 21.12 -0.96
N THR A 576 -31.30 19.97 -1.42
CA THR A 576 -32.67 19.49 -1.23
C THR A 576 -32.63 18.05 -0.74
N HIS A 577 -33.31 17.76 0.37
CA HIS A 577 -33.46 16.41 0.88
C HIS A 577 -34.91 15.97 0.73
N GLN A 578 -35.12 14.94 -0.09
CA GLN A 578 -36.43 14.33 -0.29
C GLN A 578 -36.75 13.38 0.87
N MET A 579 -37.96 13.45 1.41
CA MET A 579 -38.46 12.46 2.36
C MET A 579 -39.73 11.80 1.86
N ASP A 580 -39.75 10.49 2.01
CA ASP A 580 -40.94 9.68 1.74
C ASP A 580 -41.96 9.89 2.87
N PRO A 581 -43.26 9.99 2.54
CA PRO A 581 -44.30 10.01 3.56
C PRO A 581 -44.27 8.73 4.40
N LEU A 582 -44.52 8.87 5.71
CA LEU A 582 -44.61 7.72 6.62
C LEU A 582 -45.90 6.92 6.34
N GLY A 583 -45.83 5.87 5.50
CA GLY A 583 -46.95 4.93 5.27
C GLY A 583 -46.82 4.03 4.03
N ALA A 584 -47.48 2.85 4.03
CA ALA A 584 -47.53 1.93 2.89
C ALA A 584 -48.61 2.34 1.86
N VAL A 585 -48.26 3.29 0.99
CA VAL A 585 -49.18 3.95 0.03
C VAL A 585 -49.41 3.15 -1.26
N SER A 586 -48.71 2.03 -1.47
CA SER A 586 -48.91 1.16 -2.65
C SER A 586 -50.35 0.65 -2.83
N ARG A 587 -51.16 0.64 -1.76
CA ARG A 587 -52.60 0.30 -1.81
C ARG A 587 -53.52 1.44 -2.26
N LEU A 588 -53.07 2.69 -2.28
CA LEU A 588 -53.92 3.87 -2.49
C LEU A 588 -53.90 4.44 -3.93
N LYS A 589 -53.13 3.86 -4.85
CA LYS A 589 -52.98 4.31 -6.26
C LYS A 589 -52.72 5.83 -6.45
N MET A 590 -52.33 6.56 -5.40
CA MET A 590 -51.91 7.96 -5.53
C MET A 590 -50.42 8.00 -5.87
N LYS A 591 -50.05 8.71 -6.95
CA LYS A 591 -48.64 9.06 -7.20
C LYS A 591 -48.13 9.86 -5.98
N GLN A 592 -47.22 9.28 -5.20
CA GLN A 592 -46.76 9.84 -3.92
C GLN A 592 -46.07 11.19 -4.10
N GLN A 593 -46.43 12.14 -3.24
CA GLN A 593 -45.74 13.42 -3.07
C GLN A 593 -44.55 13.21 -2.13
N ALA A 594 -43.35 13.25 -2.67
CA ALA A 594 -42.17 13.30 -1.82
C ALA A 594 -41.95 14.75 -1.36
N PHE A 595 -41.74 14.94 -0.06
CA PHE A 595 -41.54 16.28 0.48
C PHE A 595 -40.06 16.66 0.37
N ASN A 596 -39.78 17.70 -0.40
CA ASN A 596 -38.45 18.27 -0.50
C ASN A 596 -38.23 19.30 0.61
N TYR A 597 -37.19 19.10 1.40
CA TYR A 597 -36.74 20.04 2.42
C TYR A 597 -35.48 20.72 1.96
N SER A 598 -35.39 22.05 2.13
CA SER A 598 -34.12 22.73 1.90
C SER A 598 -33.10 22.26 2.94
N SER A 599 -31.90 21.95 2.47
CA SER A 599 -30.74 21.67 3.32
C SER A 599 -29.65 22.71 3.11
N PHE A 600 -28.93 23.03 4.18
CA PHE A 600 -27.64 23.71 4.10
C PHE A 600 -26.55 22.66 4.26
N ASN A 601 -25.60 22.66 3.32
CA ASN A 601 -24.52 21.69 3.28
C ASN A 601 -23.20 22.46 3.35
N TYR A 602 -22.32 22.04 4.25
CA TYR A 602 -20.97 22.55 4.39
C TYR A 602 -20.00 21.37 4.39
N ILE A 603 -19.07 21.31 3.45
CA ILE A 603 -18.16 20.19 3.25
C ILE A 603 -16.73 20.72 3.31
N ILE A 604 -15.92 20.09 4.16
CA ILE A 604 -14.46 20.27 4.18
C ILE A 604 -13.86 19.03 3.54
N ARG A 605 -13.18 19.18 2.40
CA ARG A 605 -12.49 18.07 1.76
C ARG A 605 -11.08 17.98 2.29
N LEU A 606 -10.78 16.86 2.95
CA LEU A 606 -9.43 16.54 3.40
C LEU A 606 -8.73 15.65 2.37
N GLN A 607 -7.45 15.89 2.17
CA GLN A 607 -6.53 15.07 1.40
C GLN A 607 -5.43 14.56 2.33
N GLU A 608 -5.21 13.25 2.32
CA GLU A 608 -4.10 12.64 3.04
C GLU A 608 -2.76 13.10 2.44
N VAL A 609 -1.92 13.73 3.26
CA VAL A 609 -0.58 14.20 2.93
C VAL A 609 0.38 13.02 3.09
N ASN A 610 0.45 12.18 2.04
CA ASN A 610 1.43 11.11 1.98
C ASN A 610 2.43 11.45 0.87
N ASN A 611 3.64 11.92 1.25
CA ASN A 611 4.72 12.39 0.36
C ASN A 611 5.43 11.24 -0.38
N GLY A 612 4.70 10.22 -0.84
CA GLY A 612 5.27 9.09 -1.56
C GLY A 612 5.44 9.38 -3.05
N LEU A 613 6.58 9.00 -3.63
CA LEU A 613 6.79 8.86 -5.08
C LEU A 613 5.67 8.06 -5.80
N ARG A 614 4.87 7.30 -5.02
CA ARG A 614 3.80 6.40 -5.46
C ARG A 614 2.55 7.10 -6.01
N ARG A 615 2.26 8.36 -5.65
CA ARG A 615 0.99 9.04 -6.00
C ARG A 615 1.08 10.05 -7.15
N ASN A 616 2.29 10.44 -7.58
CA ASN A 616 2.49 11.59 -8.50
C ASN A 616 2.80 11.22 -9.96
N LEU A 617 2.80 9.93 -10.31
CA LEU A 617 3.07 9.50 -11.70
C LEU A 617 1.75 9.33 -12.46
N PRO A 618 1.59 9.95 -13.65
CA PRO A 618 0.39 9.79 -14.45
C PRO A 618 0.25 8.35 -15.00
N GLU A 619 -1.01 7.92 -15.19
CA GLU A 619 -1.37 6.52 -15.48
C GLU A 619 -0.68 5.95 -16.72
N ASN A 620 -0.52 6.76 -17.76
CA ASN A 620 0.19 6.39 -18.98
C ASN A 620 1.66 6.04 -18.71
N ILE A 621 2.34 6.76 -17.81
CA ILE A 621 3.73 6.47 -17.42
C ILE A 621 3.77 5.18 -16.59
N LEU A 622 2.83 4.98 -15.67
CA LEU A 622 2.74 3.76 -14.87
C LEU A 622 2.53 2.52 -15.75
N LEU A 623 1.68 2.60 -16.77
CA LEU A 623 1.44 1.51 -17.72
C LEU A 623 2.70 1.14 -18.50
N ILE A 624 3.41 2.14 -19.03
CA ILE A 624 4.66 1.93 -19.77
C ILE A 624 5.71 1.26 -18.87
N LEU A 625 5.90 1.77 -17.64
CA LEU A 625 6.84 1.19 -16.69
C LEU A 625 6.48 -0.26 -16.32
N PHE A 626 5.19 -0.56 -16.14
CA PHE A 626 4.73 -1.92 -15.84
C PHE A 626 5.00 -2.90 -17.00
N LEU A 627 4.72 -2.48 -18.24
CA LEU A 627 4.98 -3.31 -19.42
C LEU A 627 6.48 -3.56 -19.61
N ILE A 628 7.32 -2.52 -19.48
CA ILE A 628 8.78 -2.67 -19.54
C ILE A 628 9.26 -3.67 -18.47
N THR A 629 8.76 -3.52 -17.24
CA THR A 629 9.21 -4.34 -16.12
C THR A 629 8.78 -5.80 -16.21
N CYS A 630 7.65 -6.11 -16.85
CA CYS A 630 7.24 -7.48 -17.14
C CYS A 630 8.15 -8.19 -18.17
N ILE A 631 8.75 -7.46 -19.10
CA ILE A 631 9.58 -8.02 -20.18
C ILE A 631 11.04 -8.24 -19.73
N THR A 632 11.58 -7.35 -18.91
CA THR A 632 12.98 -7.39 -18.47
C THR A 632 13.45 -8.68 -17.77
N PRO A 633 12.66 -9.39 -16.93
CA PRO A 633 13.05 -10.67 -16.35
C PRO A 633 13.36 -11.74 -17.40
N PHE A 634 12.61 -11.78 -18.51
CA PHE A 634 12.85 -12.70 -19.61
C PHE A 634 14.19 -12.44 -20.31
N LEU A 635 14.59 -11.18 -20.46
CA LEU A 635 15.87 -10.79 -21.06
C LEU A 635 17.07 -11.16 -20.18
N VAL A 636 16.91 -11.14 -18.85
CA VAL A 636 17.97 -11.51 -17.90
C VAL A 636 18.15 -13.03 -17.84
N ILE A 637 17.07 -13.81 -17.97
CA ILE A 637 17.08 -15.29 -18.01
C ILE A 637 17.76 -15.80 -19.29
N LEU A 638 17.65 -15.08 -20.41
CA LEU A 638 18.32 -15.41 -21.68
C LEU A 638 19.85 -15.13 -21.67
N GLY A 639 20.41 -14.56 -20.59
CA GLY A 639 21.84 -14.33 -20.45
C GLY A 639 22.65 -15.60 -20.12
N PRO A 640 23.98 -15.62 -20.35
CA PRO A 640 24.80 -16.84 -20.34
C PRO A 640 24.77 -17.64 -19.02
N LYS A 641 24.91 -18.96 -19.18
CA LYS A 641 24.81 -20.03 -18.16
C LYS A 641 25.86 -19.91 -17.02
N LYS A 642 25.58 -20.68 -15.96
CA LYS A 642 26.17 -20.79 -14.60
C LYS A 642 27.69 -20.56 -14.39
N GLU A 643 28.53 -20.56 -15.42
CA GLU A 643 29.99 -20.49 -15.29
C GLU A 643 30.57 -19.06 -15.26
N GLN A 644 29.79 -18.02 -15.57
CA GLN A 644 30.25 -16.61 -15.53
C GLN A 644 29.81 -15.81 -14.28
N ILE A 645 29.38 -16.49 -13.22
CA ILE A 645 28.78 -15.84 -12.03
C ILE A 645 29.77 -14.93 -11.27
N GLY A 646 31.08 -15.19 -11.35
CA GLY A 646 32.10 -14.44 -10.61
C GLY A 646 32.24 -12.97 -10.99
N GLN A 647 32.24 -12.61 -12.28
CA GLN A 647 32.47 -11.21 -12.72
C GLN A 647 31.18 -10.42 -13.03
N LYS A 648 30.09 -11.08 -13.45
CA LYS A 648 28.84 -10.40 -13.86
C LYS A 648 27.72 -10.45 -12.82
N GLY A 649 27.95 -11.06 -11.65
CA GLY A 649 26.97 -11.18 -10.57
C GLY A 649 26.39 -9.85 -10.08
N PRO A 650 27.23 -8.84 -9.75
CA PRO A 650 26.77 -7.53 -9.28
C PRO A 650 25.84 -6.81 -10.26
N ILE A 651 26.20 -6.80 -11.55
CA ILE A 651 25.43 -6.12 -12.61
C ILE A 651 24.05 -6.77 -12.76
N ARG A 652 23.99 -8.11 -12.78
CA ARG A 652 22.72 -8.86 -12.84
C ARG A 652 21.84 -8.56 -11.63
N TRP A 653 22.43 -8.53 -10.43
CA TRP A 653 21.70 -8.18 -9.21
C TRP A 653 21.13 -6.76 -9.30
N SER A 654 21.93 -5.77 -9.72
CA SER A 654 21.47 -4.38 -9.84
C SER A 654 20.31 -4.24 -10.83
N ILE A 655 20.39 -4.87 -12.01
CA ILE A 655 19.31 -4.84 -13.02
C ILE A 655 18.02 -5.45 -12.45
N ILE A 656 18.11 -6.62 -11.81
CA ILE A 656 16.94 -7.30 -11.22
C ILE A 656 16.36 -6.47 -10.06
N THR A 657 17.20 -5.87 -9.23
CA THR A 657 16.75 -5.03 -8.10
C THR A 657 16.03 -3.78 -8.60
N VAL A 658 16.61 -3.04 -9.54
CA VAL A 658 15.96 -1.87 -10.16
C VAL A 658 14.64 -2.27 -10.83
N ASN A 659 14.61 -3.36 -11.57
CA ASN A 659 13.39 -3.89 -12.17
C ASN A 659 12.32 -4.23 -11.13
N THR A 660 12.69 -4.87 -10.01
CA THR A 660 11.75 -5.23 -8.94
C THR A 660 11.14 -3.98 -8.30
N VAL A 661 11.96 -2.95 -8.05
CA VAL A 661 11.51 -1.65 -7.52
C VAL A 661 10.52 -0.99 -8.47
N LEU A 662 10.83 -0.94 -9.76
CA LEU A 662 9.95 -0.35 -10.77
C LEU A 662 8.67 -1.16 -10.97
N PHE A 663 8.73 -2.49 -10.91
CA PHE A 663 7.56 -3.37 -11.03
C PHE A 663 6.58 -3.17 -9.87
N LEU A 664 7.08 -3.13 -8.63
CA LEU A 664 6.23 -2.90 -7.47
C LEU A 664 5.62 -1.50 -7.49
N LEU A 665 6.39 -0.49 -7.87
CA LEU A 665 5.92 0.90 -7.93
C LEU A 665 4.86 1.11 -9.02
N SER A 666 5.09 0.56 -10.22
CA SER A 666 4.15 0.67 -11.34
C SER A 666 2.91 -0.21 -11.15
N GLY A 667 3.07 -1.42 -10.62
CA GLY A 667 1.96 -2.34 -10.35
C GLY A 667 1.01 -1.83 -9.26
N GLU A 668 1.55 -1.25 -8.18
CA GLU A 668 0.76 -0.63 -7.11
C GLU A 668 -0.06 0.54 -7.66
N GLY A 669 0.59 1.46 -8.40
CA GLY A 669 -0.06 2.62 -9.01
C GLY A 669 -1.16 2.24 -9.99
N LEU A 670 -0.91 1.29 -10.89
CA LEU A 670 -1.92 0.80 -11.84
C LEU A 670 -3.10 0.13 -11.14
N ALA A 671 -2.84 -0.73 -10.15
CA ALA A 671 -3.90 -1.40 -9.41
C ALA A 671 -4.82 -0.39 -8.70
N ILE A 672 -4.24 0.68 -8.13
CA ILE A 672 -5.01 1.76 -7.51
C ILE A 672 -5.84 2.51 -8.55
N SER A 673 -5.25 2.94 -9.66
CA SER A 673 -5.96 3.70 -10.71
C SER A 673 -7.12 2.94 -11.34
N LEU A 674 -6.93 1.66 -11.68
CA LEU A 674 -7.95 0.86 -12.37
C LEU A 674 -9.10 0.45 -11.45
N LEU A 675 -8.84 0.36 -10.14
CA LEU A 675 -9.80 -0.15 -9.17
C LEU A 675 -10.44 0.92 -8.31
N SER A 676 -9.86 2.14 -8.20
CA SER A 676 -10.39 3.22 -7.34
C SER A 676 -11.87 3.49 -7.53
N ASP A 677 -12.34 3.41 -8.77
CA ASP A 677 -13.71 3.74 -9.13
C ASP A 677 -14.66 2.53 -9.02
N ARG A 678 -14.10 1.32 -8.85
CA ARG A 678 -14.84 0.05 -8.92
C ARG A 678 -14.98 -0.67 -7.58
N ILE A 679 -14.14 -0.36 -6.59
CA ILE A 679 -14.13 -1.04 -5.29
C ILE A 679 -14.24 -0.08 -4.11
N SER A 680 -14.73 -0.57 -2.98
CA SER A 680 -14.82 0.23 -1.76
C SER A 680 -13.43 0.60 -1.20
N PRO A 681 -13.30 1.73 -0.47
CA PRO A 681 -12.03 2.15 0.11
C PRO A 681 -11.35 1.07 0.96
N ALA A 682 -12.12 0.29 1.73
CA ALA A 682 -11.61 -0.81 2.55
C ALA A 682 -10.97 -1.94 1.73
N ARG A 683 -11.49 -2.26 0.53
CA ARG A 683 -10.88 -3.26 -0.35
C ARG A 683 -9.61 -2.73 -1.00
N LEU A 684 -9.56 -1.44 -1.28
CA LEU A 684 -8.40 -0.77 -1.85
C LEU A 684 -7.26 -0.67 -0.82
N GLU A 685 -7.59 -0.44 0.45
CA GLU A 685 -6.65 -0.53 1.58
C GLU A 685 -5.99 -1.92 1.66
N ASN A 686 -6.76 -3.01 1.48
CA ASN A 686 -6.19 -4.36 1.43
C ASN A 686 -5.18 -4.56 0.29
N ILE A 687 -5.40 -3.92 -0.87
CA ILE A 687 -4.46 -3.96 -2.00
C ILE A 687 -3.17 -3.22 -1.63
N ILE A 688 -3.28 -2.06 -0.97
CA ILE A 688 -2.11 -1.29 -0.53
C ILE A 688 -1.33 -2.04 0.55
N ILE A 689 -2.02 -2.69 1.49
CA ILE A 689 -1.41 -3.57 2.50
C ILE A 689 -0.67 -4.73 1.80
N LEU A 690 -1.28 -5.33 0.78
CA LEU A 690 -0.64 -6.38 -0.02
C LEU A 690 0.64 -5.88 -0.67
N PHE A 691 0.60 -4.78 -1.44
CA PHE A 691 1.79 -4.23 -2.10
C PHE A 691 2.86 -3.77 -1.11
N SER A 692 2.46 -3.14 -0.01
CA SER A 692 3.38 -2.73 1.07
C SER A 692 4.04 -3.94 1.73
N SER A 693 3.33 -5.07 1.87
CA SER A 693 3.92 -6.34 2.32
C SER A 693 4.90 -6.92 1.31
N LEU A 694 4.58 -6.83 0.01
CA LEU A 694 5.47 -7.27 -1.06
C LEU A 694 6.79 -6.49 -1.08
N TRP A 695 6.77 -5.17 -0.80
CA TRP A 695 7.99 -4.37 -0.68
C TRP A 695 8.97 -4.94 0.36
N TRP A 696 8.47 -5.36 1.52
CA TRP A 696 9.29 -6.00 2.55
C TRP A 696 9.81 -7.38 2.12
N LEU A 697 8.95 -8.22 1.55
CA LEU A 697 9.34 -9.58 1.13
C LEU A 697 10.36 -9.57 -0.01
N PHE A 698 10.11 -8.78 -1.06
CA PHE A 698 11.04 -8.63 -2.18
C PHE A 698 12.32 -7.89 -1.75
N GLY A 699 12.22 -6.90 -0.86
CA GLY A 699 13.36 -6.24 -0.25
C GLY A 699 14.28 -7.23 0.49
N SER A 700 13.72 -8.06 1.36
CA SER A 700 14.43 -9.14 2.05
C SER A 700 15.05 -10.13 1.06
N ALA A 701 14.32 -10.55 0.02
CA ALA A 701 14.84 -11.45 -1.00
C ALA A 701 16.00 -10.84 -1.81
N ARG A 702 15.95 -9.54 -2.13
CA ARG A 702 17.06 -8.84 -2.81
C ARG A 702 18.26 -8.67 -1.89
N LEU A 703 18.06 -8.39 -0.61
CA LEU A 703 19.14 -8.27 0.37
C LEU A 703 19.88 -9.60 0.56
N ILE A 704 19.16 -10.72 0.66
CA ILE A 704 19.78 -12.05 0.76
C ILE A 704 20.63 -12.34 -0.48
N ARG A 705 20.13 -12.05 -1.68
CA ARG A 705 20.89 -12.20 -2.92
C ARG A 705 22.09 -11.25 -2.98
N ALA A 706 22.00 -10.06 -2.38
CA ALA A 706 23.13 -9.15 -2.27
C ALA A 706 24.23 -9.76 -1.40
N LEU A 707 23.87 -10.36 -0.26
CA LEU A 707 24.83 -11.07 0.60
C LEU A 707 25.53 -12.21 -0.15
N ASP A 708 24.80 -12.99 -0.95
CA ASP A 708 25.41 -14.03 -1.81
C ASP A 708 26.43 -13.45 -2.80
N VAL A 709 26.04 -12.39 -3.52
CA VAL A 709 26.86 -11.83 -4.61
C VAL A 709 28.05 -11.02 -4.10
N PHE A 710 27.88 -10.23 -3.06
CA PHE A 710 28.88 -9.26 -2.59
C PHE A 710 29.70 -9.74 -1.39
N PHE A 711 29.22 -10.74 -0.63
CA PHE A 711 29.89 -11.21 0.58
C PHE A 711 30.28 -12.68 0.51
N TRP A 712 29.30 -13.59 0.35
CA TRP A 712 29.55 -15.02 0.44
C TRP A 712 30.44 -15.55 -0.69
N VAL A 713 30.10 -15.27 -1.95
CA VAL A 713 30.89 -15.74 -3.10
C VAL A 713 32.30 -15.16 -3.10
N PRO A 714 32.52 -13.84 -2.89
CA PRO A 714 33.86 -13.29 -2.78
C PRO A 714 34.68 -13.88 -1.61
N ALA A 715 34.06 -14.13 -0.46
CA ALA A 715 34.73 -14.72 0.69
C ALA A 715 35.20 -16.16 0.40
N GLU A 716 34.36 -17.00 -0.20
CA GLU A 716 34.72 -18.38 -0.58
C GLU A 716 35.84 -18.43 -1.62
N LEU A 717 35.85 -17.49 -2.56
CA LEU A 717 36.92 -17.38 -3.56
C LEU A 717 38.27 -16.97 -2.93
N LYS A 718 38.26 -16.13 -1.88
CA LYS A 718 39.48 -15.70 -1.18
C LYS A 718 40.02 -16.77 -0.23
N THR A 719 39.16 -17.50 0.47
CA THR A 719 39.58 -18.46 1.50
C THR A 719 39.76 -19.88 0.96
N GLY A 720 39.23 -20.20 -0.22
CA GLY A 720 39.23 -21.55 -0.79
C GLY A 720 38.31 -22.53 -0.04
N GLN A 721 37.63 -22.08 1.02
CA GLN A 721 36.73 -22.89 1.84
C GLN A 721 35.28 -22.49 1.58
N LYS A 722 34.41 -23.48 1.41
CA LYS A 722 32.96 -23.25 1.27
C LYS A 722 32.35 -22.87 2.62
N ILE A 723 31.53 -21.82 2.62
CA ILE A 723 30.82 -21.38 3.82
C ILE A 723 29.67 -22.36 4.05
N PRO A 724 29.50 -22.88 5.28
CA PRO A 724 28.44 -23.83 5.58
C PRO A 724 27.06 -23.29 5.20
N ASN A 725 26.28 -24.12 4.48
CA ASN A 725 24.90 -23.77 4.10
C ASN A 725 24.02 -23.44 5.31
N LEU A 726 24.33 -23.99 6.48
CA LEU A 726 23.63 -23.68 7.73
C LEU A 726 23.73 -22.19 8.08
N VAL A 727 24.92 -21.59 7.96
CA VAL A 727 25.15 -20.16 8.25
C VAL A 727 24.39 -19.29 7.25
N ARG A 728 24.46 -19.61 5.96
CA ARG A 728 23.71 -18.89 4.91
C ARG A 728 22.20 -18.94 5.14
N ARG A 729 21.67 -20.12 5.47
CA ARG A 729 20.23 -20.31 5.75
C ARG A 729 19.81 -19.59 7.02
N PHE A 730 20.63 -19.60 8.06
CA PHE A 730 20.36 -18.89 9.31
C PHE A 730 20.29 -17.38 9.09
N ILE A 731 21.24 -16.80 8.35
CA ILE A 731 21.21 -15.36 8.02
C ILE A 731 20.02 -15.03 7.12
N SER A 732 19.71 -15.89 6.15
CA SER A 732 18.51 -15.73 5.31
C SER A 732 17.22 -15.75 6.13
N PHE A 733 17.13 -16.65 7.10
CA PHE A 733 16.02 -16.73 8.05
C PHE A 733 15.89 -15.44 8.86
N LEU A 734 17.00 -14.91 9.41
CA LEU A 734 16.99 -13.64 10.15
C LEU A 734 16.52 -12.48 9.28
N VAL A 735 17.00 -12.37 8.04
CA VAL A 735 16.59 -11.29 7.12
C VAL A 735 15.09 -11.36 6.78
N TYR A 736 14.54 -12.55 6.58
CA TYR A 736 13.08 -12.69 6.40
C TYR A 736 12.30 -12.44 7.68
N LEU A 737 12.81 -12.87 8.84
CA LEU A 737 12.19 -12.59 10.14
C LEU A 737 12.09 -11.09 10.40
N PHE A 738 13.15 -10.33 10.15
CA PHE A 738 13.14 -8.87 10.23
C PHE A 738 12.20 -8.25 9.18
N GLY A 739 12.13 -8.81 7.97
CA GLY A 739 11.15 -8.40 6.97
C GLY A 739 9.71 -8.56 7.46
N ILE A 740 9.38 -9.70 8.06
CA ILE A 740 8.05 -9.99 8.64
C ILE A 740 7.75 -9.04 9.81
N PHE A 741 8.71 -8.78 10.70
CA PHE A 741 8.54 -7.78 11.75
C PHE A 741 8.34 -6.38 11.18
N GLY A 742 9.04 -6.03 10.10
CA GLY A 742 8.82 -4.79 9.36
C GLY A 742 7.39 -4.69 8.82
N ILE A 743 6.83 -5.78 8.30
CA ILE A 743 5.42 -5.83 7.87
C ILE A 743 4.49 -5.58 9.06
N ILE A 744 4.69 -6.29 10.17
CA ILE A 744 3.84 -6.16 11.36
C ILE A 744 3.88 -4.73 11.93
N ALA A 745 5.07 -4.15 12.07
CA ALA A 745 5.23 -2.80 12.63
C ALA A 745 4.84 -1.67 11.67
N PHE A 746 5.26 -1.72 10.41
CA PHE A 746 5.14 -0.57 9.51
C PHE A 746 3.98 -0.70 8.52
N VAL A 747 3.51 -1.91 8.22
CA VAL A 747 2.35 -2.12 7.30
C VAL A 747 1.06 -2.24 8.10
N TYR A 748 1.06 -2.98 9.21
CA TYR A 748 -0.13 -3.18 10.05
C TYR A 748 -0.19 -2.27 11.27
N ASP A 749 0.82 -1.41 11.48
CA ASP A 749 0.95 -0.49 12.63
C ASP A 749 0.77 -1.20 13.99
N GLN A 750 1.20 -2.46 14.08
CA GLN A 750 1.08 -3.27 15.30
C GLN A 750 2.34 -3.15 16.16
N LYS A 751 2.13 -3.03 17.48
CA LYS A 751 3.24 -2.99 18.45
C LYS A 751 3.90 -4.37 18.56
N ILE A 752 5.16 -4.48 18.14
CA ILE A 752 5.93 -5.74 18.23
C ILE A 752 6.31 -6.07 19.69
N THR A 753 6.19 -5.14 20.64
CA THR A 753 6.65 -5.31 22.03
C THR A 753 6.07 -6.54 22.73
N SER A 754 4.83 -6.94 22.43
CA SER A 754 4.21 -8.15 22.99
C SER A 754 4.78 -9.46 22.39
N LEU A 755 5.10 -9.46 21.10
CA LEU A 755 5.76 -10.57 20.40
C LEU A 755 7.23 -10.71 20.83
N LEU A 756 7.93 -9.58 21.00
CA LEU A 756 9.32 -9.56 21.47
C LEU A 756 9.43 -10.09 22.91
N ALA A 757 8.51 -9.71 23.79
CA ALA A 757 8.49 -10.18 25.17
C ALA A 757 8.38 -11.72 25.29
N THR A 758 7.55 -12.34 24.45
CA THR A 758 7.41 -13.82 24.42
C THR A 758 8.57 -14.51 23.70
N SER A 759 9.18 -13.85 22.70
CA SER A 759 10.34 -14.36 21.96
C SER A 759 11.63 -14.44 22.79
N GLY A 760 11.75 -13.67 23.87
CA GLY A 760 12.94 -13.65 24.74
C GLY A 760 13.24 -15.02 25.37
N VAL A 761 12.21 -15.77 25.77
CA VAL A 761 12.36 -17.12 26.32
C VAL A 761 12.86 -18.10 25.26
N PHE A 762 12.31 -18.04 24.04
CA PHE A 762 12.77 -18.86 22.92
C PHE A 762 14.19 -18.52 22.48
N ALA A 763 14.54 -17.24 22.43
CA ALA A 763 15.90 -16.77 22.12
C ALA A 763 16.90 -17.27 23.17
N MET A 764 16.52 -17.28 24.45
CA MET A 764 17.33 -17.84 25.54
C MET A 764 17.54 -19.35 25.39
N ILE A 765 16.48 -20.11 25.12
CA ILE A 765 16.55 -21.58 24.92
C ILE A 765 17.43 -21.93 23.71
N ILE A 766 17.24 -21.23 22.59
CA ILE A 766 18.04 -21.41 21.38
C ILE A 766 19.51 -20.99 21.64
N GLY A 767 19.71 -19.88 22.35
CA GLY A 767 21.04 -19.41 22.73
C GLY A 767 21.82 -20.44 23.54
N LEU A 768 21.18 -21.05 24.55
CA LEU A 768 21.74 -22.13 25.36
C LEU A 768 22.05 -23.37 24.51
N ALA A 769 21.16 -23.75 23.59
CA ALA A 769 21.36 -24.92 22.71
C ALA A 769 22.51 -24.71 21.70
N VAL A 770 22.70 -23.49 21.21
CA VAL A 770 23.72 -23.16 20.19
C VAL A 770 25.07 -22.78 20.81
N GLN A 771 25.13 -22.47 22.11
CA GLN A 771 26.33 -22.01 22.82
C GLN A 771 27.58 -22.86 22.51
N MET A 772 27.45 -24.19 22.58
CA MET A 772 28.57 -25.12 22.33
C MET A 772 29.03 -25.12 20.85
N ASN A 773 28.11 -24.91 19.91
CA ASN A 773 28.43 -24.81 18.49
C ASN A 773 29.11 -23.47 18.16
N LEU A 774 28.65 -22.37 18.77
CA LEU A 774 29.30 -21.06 18.67
C LEU A 774 30.71 -21.08 19.26
N ALA A 775 30.89 -21.70 20.43
CA ALA A 775 32.20 -21.85 21.05
C ALA A 775 33.19 -22.57 20.12
N ASN A 776 32.76 -23.65 19.45
CA ASN A 776 33.58 -24.35 18.46
C ASN A 776 33.94 -23.48 17.25
N ILE A 777 33.03 -22.64 16.75
CA ILE A 777 33.30 -21.72 15.64
C ILE A 777 34.34 -20.68 16.03
N PHE A 778 34.14 -19.98 17.16
CA PHE A 778 35.08 -18.95 17.62
C PHE A 778 36.45 -19.55 17.94
N SER A 779 36.48 -20.73 18.58
CA SER A 779 37.73 -21.44 18.86
C SER A 779 38.42 -21.88 17.57
N GLY A 780 37.68 -22.30 16.55
CA GLY A 780 38.25 -22.64 15.24
C GLY A 780 38.86 -21.44 14.53
N ILE A 781 38.22 -20.27 14.61
CA ILE A 781 38.76 -19.01 14.08
C ILE A 781 40.04 -18.62 14.85
N ALA A 782 40.01 -18.69 16.19
CA ALA A 782 41.16 -18.37 17.04
C ALA A 782 42.37 -19.29 16.76
N VAL A 783 42.18 -20.61 16.74
CA VAL A 783 43.24 -21.58 16.43
C VAL A 783 43.82 -21.37 15.02
N SER A 784 42.99 -20.98 14.05
CA SER A 784 43.43 -20.66 12.69
C SER A 784 44.24 -19.36 12.59
N LEU A 785 43.96 -18.39 13.45
CA LEU A 785 44.66 -17.10 13.55
C LEU A 785 45.99 -17.23 14.31
N GLU A 786 45.99 -17.89 15.47
CA GLU A 786 47.17 -18.05 16.33
C GLU A 786 48.16 -19.08 15.78
N ARG A 787 47.68 -20.06 15.00
CA ARG A 787 48.46 -21.12 14.34
C ARG A 787 49.47 -21.82 15.28
N PRO A 788 49.04 -22.35 16.44
CA PRO A 788 49.95 -23.06 17.37
C PRO A 788 50.55 -24.35 16.76
N PHE A 789 49.94 -24.88 15.70
CA PHE A 789 50.41 -26.01 14.92
C PHE A 789 49.85 -25.96 13.48
N ARG A 790 50.40 -26.77 12.59
CA ARG A 790 50.00 -26.89 11.18
C ARG A 790 49.51 -28.31 10.86
N VAL A 791 48.75 -28.44 9.78
CA VAL A 791 48.41 -29.74 9.22
C VAL A 791 49.71 -30.42 8.78
N GLY A 792 50.00 -31.59 9.35
CA GLY A 792 51.25 -32.31 9.19
C GLY A 792 52.09 -32.42 10.46
N ASP A 793 51.89 -31.56 11.46
CA ASP A 793 52.69 -31.56 12.69
C ASP A 793 52.26 -32.71 13.63
N PHE A 794 53.22 -33.29 14.37
CA PHE A 794 52.96 -34.13 15.53
C PHE A 794 52.75 -33.25 16.75
N VAL A 795 51.57 -33.40 17.35
CA VAL A 795 51.15 -32.61 18.50
C VAL A 795 50.57 -33.50 19.57
N LYS A 796 50.66 -33.04 20.81
CA LYS A 796 49.89 -33.56 21.93
C LYS A 796 48.95 -32.48 22.42
N ILE A 797 47.66 -32.75 22.31
CA ILE A 797 46.57 -31.85 22.70
C ILE A 797 45.86 -32.50 23.89
N GLY A 798 46.13 -32.00 25.09
CA GLY A 798 45.66 -32.62 26.34
C GLY A 798 46.20 -34.04 26.52
N SER A 799 45.32 -35.04 26.50
CA SER A 799 45.68 -36.46 26.62
C SER A 799 45.92 -37.17 25.29
N THR A 800 45.63 -36.52 24.16
CA THR A 800 45.70 -37.18 22.84
C THR A 800 46.93 -36.72 22.07
N GLU A 801 47.72 -37.69 21.59
CA GLU A 801 48.99 -37.50 20.90
C GLU A 801 48.88 -38.07 19.47
N GLY A 802 49.31 -37.31 18.46
CA GLY A 802 49.23 -37.77 17.07
C GLY A 802 49.58 -36.70 16.03
N LYS A 803 49.52 -37.08 14.76
CA LYS A 803 49.78 -36.21 13.62
C LYS A 803 48.51 -35.48 13.18
N VAL A 804 48.55 -34.15 13.05
CA VAL A 804 47.41 -33.37 12.56
C VAL A 804 47.17 -33.67 11.09
N ILE A 805 45.98 -34.16 10.75
CA ILE A 805 45.62 -34.53 9.36
C ILE A 805 44.67 -33.55 8.68
N ASP A 806 43.81 -32.89 9.45
CA ASP A 806 42.78 -31.98 8.94
C ASP A 806 42.36 -31.00 10.05
N MET A 807 42.05 -29.76 9.66
CA MET A 807 41.55 -28.72 10.55
C MET A 807 40.41 -28.01 9.85
N ASN A 808 39.22 -28.04 10.46
CA ASN A 808 38.06 -27.31 9.97
C ASN A 808 37.48 -26.40 11.06
N TRP A 809 36.45 -25.63 10.72
CA TRP A 809 35.84 -24.66 11.63
C TRP A 809 35.20 -25.26 12.89
N ARG A 810 35.01 -26.60 12.97
CA ARG A 810 34.39 -27.28 14.12
C ARG A 810 35.36 -28.16 14.91
N ALA A 811 36.34 -28.78 14.27
CA ALA A 811 37.24 -29.73 14.91
C ALA A 811 38.61 -29.82 14.24
N VAL A 812 39.61 -30.21 15.03
CA VAL A 812 40.93 -30.67 14.60
C VAL A 812 40.92 -32.19 14.60
N ARG A 813 41.36 -32.80 13.50
CA ARG A 813 41.52 -34.24 13.40
C ARG A 813 43.00 -34.58 13.49
N ILE A 814 43.32 -35.43 14.46
CA ILE A 814 44.65 -35.97 14.65
C ILE A 814 44.62 -37.47 14.44
N LYS A 815 45.71 -38.01 13.92
CA LYS A 815 45.91 -39.43 13.69
C LYS A 815 46.95 -39.92 14.69
N ASP A 816 46.53 -40.76 15.64
CA ASP A 816 47.42 -41.26 16.68
C ASP A 816 48.46 -42.26 16.14
N LEU A 817 49.38 -42.69 17.00
CA LEU A 817 50.43 -43.66 16.67
C LEU A 817 49.88 -45.08 16.40
N TRP A 818 48.63 -45.36 16.79
CA TRP A 818 47.91 -46.60 16.52
C TRP A 818 47.06 -46.52 15.24
N ASN A 819 47.25 -45.49 14.43
CA ASN A 819 46.59 -45.27 13.15
C ASN A 819 45.08 -44.95 13.26
N VAL A 820 44.62 -44.47 14.43
CA VAL A 820 43.22 -44.07 14.70
C VAL A 820 43.05 -42.56 14.53
N ILE A 821 41.97 -42.14 13.88
CA ILE A 821 41.63 -40.71 13.70
C ILE A 821 40.78 -40.25 14.88
N VAL A 822 41.32 -39.35 15.69
CA VAL A 822 40.62 -38.67 16.79
C VAL A 822 40.20 -37.28 16.34
N SER A 823 38.90 -36.99 16.41
CA SER A 823 38.34 -35.66 16.07
C SER A 823 38.08 -34.87 17.35
N ILE A 824 38.92 -33.88 17.61
CA ILE A 824 38.84 -33.04 18.80
C ILE A 824 38.06 -31.75 18.46
N PRO A 825 36.94 -31.45 19.14
CA PRO A 825 36.23 -30.18 18.95
C PRO A 825 37.14 -28.99 19.20
N ASN A 826 37.02 -27.93 18.39
CA ASN A 826 37.90 -26.76 18.51
C ASN A 826 37.82 -26.09 19.88
N SER A 827 36.66 -26.11 20.54
CA SER A 827 36.49 -25.60 21.92
C SER A 827 37.34 -26.35 22.93
N ASN A 828 37.62 -27.63 22.68
CA ASN A 828 38.50 -28.44 23.52
C ASN A 828 39.97 -28.21 23.18
N VAL A 829 40.29 -27.96 21.90
CA VAL A 829 41.65 -27.62 21.47
C VAL A 829 42.10 -26.28 22.04
N SER A 830 41.25 -25.26 22.00
CA SER A 830 41.60 -23.90 22.44
C SER A 830 41.89 -23.76 23.94
N VAL A 831 41.37 -24.69 24.75
CA VAL A 831 41.59 -24.69 26.21
C VAL A 831 42.59 -25.75 26.67
N ALA A 832 42.99 -26.65 25.77
CA ALA A 832 43.97 -27.69 26.09
C ALA A 832 45.39 -27.12 26.05
N VAL A 833 46.27 -27.69 26.87
CA VAL A 833 47.71 -27.51 26.70
C VAL A 833 48.13 -28.20 25.40
N ILE A 834 48.85 -27.48 24.55
CA ILE A 834 49.31 -27.93 23.24
C ILE A 834 50.83 -28.04 23.28
N GLU A 835 51.36 -29.24 23.10
CA GLU A 835 52.78 -29.50 22.87
C GLU A 835 52.97 -29.80 21.38
N ASN A 836 53.78 -29.00 20.68
CA ASN A 836 54.12 -29.23 19.26
C ASN A 836 55.55 -29.77 19.17
N TYR A 837 55.72 -30.96 18.61
CA TYR A 837 57.03 -31.63 18.50
C TYR A 837 57.74 -31.37 17.15
N ASN A 838 57.12 -30.58 16.26
CA ASN A 838 57.67 -30.17 14.96
C ASN A 838 58.00 -28.67 14.89
N TYR A 839 57.84 -27.93 15.99
CA TYR A 839 58.10 -26.49 16.04
C TYR A 839 58.93 -26.13 17.28
N PRO A 840 60.00 -25.30 17.16
CA PRO A 840 60.49 -24.63 15.96
C PRO A 840 61.32 -25.51 15.01
N ASP A 841 61.94 -26.58 15.54
CA ASP A 841 62.70 -27.58 14.78
C ASP A 841 62.03 -28.95 14.94
N ASP A 842 62.19 -29.84 13.96
CA ASP A 842 61.73 -31.25 14.03
C ASP A 842 62.56 -32.10 15.01
N LYS A 843 63.07 -31.54 16.11
CA LYS A 843 63.91 -32.23 17.09
C LYS A 843 63.17 -32.36 18.41
N TYR A 844 63.19 -33.55 19.01
CA TYR A 844 62.58 -33.79 20.31
C TYR A 844 63.51 -34.59 21.22
N TRP A 845 63.34 -34.42 22.53
CA TRP A 845 64.06 -35.19 23.55
C TRP A 845 63.27 -36.43 23.94
N VAL A 846 63.94 -37.58 23.96
CA VAL A 846 63.42 -38.82 24.53
C VAL A 846 64.36 -39.32 25.60
N GLY A 847 63.84 -39.76 26.74
CA GLY A 847 64.68 -40.22 27.82
C GLY A 847 63.98 -41.07 28.86
N PHE A 848 64.78 -41.50 29.82
CA PHE A 848 64.40 -42.30 30.98
C PHE A 848 65.44 -42.09 32.09
N THR A 849 65.09 -42.52 33.30
CA THR A 849 66.01 -42.50 34.44
C THR A 849 66.59 -43.89 34.64
N VAL A 850 67.87 -43.96 34.92
CA VAL A 850 68.60 -45.18 35.26
C VAL A 850 69.14 -45.05 36.67
N HIS A 851 69.01 -46.12 37.45
CA HIS A 851 69.48 -46.18 38.83
C HIS A 851 70.64 -47.18 38.91
N VAL A 852 71.78 -46.78 39.46
CA VAL A 852 72.99 -47.62 39.59
C VAL A 852 73.55 -47.53 41.01
N GLU A 853 74.52 -48.38 41.34
CA GLU A 853 75.18 -48.39 42.65
C GLU A 853 75.98 -47.10 42.93
N THR A 854 75.98 -46.66 44.19
CA THR A 854 76.48 -45.34 44.63
C THR A 854 77.99 -45.21 44.71
N HIS A 855 78.72 -46.34 44.65
CA HIS A 855 80.16 -46.41 44.83
C HIS A 855 80.95 -46.23 43.52
N HIS A 856 80.28 -46.12 42.38
CA HIS A 856 80.92 -45.84 41.10
C HIS A 856 81.12 -44.34 40.90
N ASP A 857 82.28 -43.98 40.34
CA ASP A 857 82.61 -42.59 39.96
C ASP A 857 81.58 -42.04 38.94
N PRO A 858 80.85 -40.95 39.26
CA PRO A 858 79.82 -40.41 38.38
C PRO A 858 80.29 -40.05 36.98
N GLU A 859 81.50 -39.50 36.83
CA GLU A 859 82.04 -39.15 35.51
C GLU A 859 82.21 -40.39 34.63
N ARG A 860 82.59 -41.52 35.23
CA ARG A 860 82.72 -42.80 34.55
C ARG A 860 81.37 -43.34 34.11
N VAL A 861 80.35 -43.26 34.96
CA VAL A 861 78.99 -43.72 34.63
C VAL A 861 78.36 -42.85 33.54
N GLU A 862 78.47 -41.52 33.64
CA GLU A 862 77.97 -40.60 32.62
C GLU A 862 78.60 -40.86 31.25
N LYS A 863 79.92 -41.13 31.20
CA LYS A 863 80.61 -41.50 29.97
C LYS A 863 80.04 -42.77 29.35
N ILE A 864 79.88 -43.84 30.15
CA ILE A 864 79.34 -45.12 29.66
C ILE A 864 77.91 -44.97 29.15
N LEU A 865 77.07 -44.23 29.87
CA LEU A 865 75.71 -43.92 29.44
C LEU A 865 75.69 -43.07 28.17
N THR A 866 76.64 -42.15 28.02
CA THR A 866 76.80 -41.32 26.81
C THR A 866 77.15 -42.19 25.61
N ASP A 867 78.12 -43.10 25.76
CA ASP A 867 78.52 -44.05 24.72
C ASP A 867 77.36 -44.97 24.30
N ALA A 868 76.58 -45.46 25.28
CA ALA A 868 75.40 -46.30 25.04
C ALA A 868 74.29 -45.59 24.25
N VAL A 869 74.05 -44.30 24.56
CA VAL A 869 73.06 -43.50 23.83
C VAL A 869 73.56 -43.13 22.43
N LEU A 870 74.86 -42.88 22.24
CA LEU A 870 75.46 -42.60 20.94
C LEU A 870 75.45 -43.80 19.99
N GLU A 871 75.44 -45.03 20.51
CA GLU A 871 75.31 -46.24 19.68
C GLU A 871 73.95 -46.31 18.96
N ALA A 872 72.91 -45.65 19.49
CA ALA A 872 71.62 -45.58 18.81
C ALA A 872 71.69 -44.62 17.60
N ASP A 873 71.82 -45.19 16.40
CA ASP A 873 71.93 -44.52 15.08
C ASP A 873 70.92 -43.38 14.79
N THR A 874 69.76 -43.42 15.46
CA THR A 874 68.68 -42.43 15.34
C THR A 874 68.81 -41.22 16.27
N ILE A 875 69.76 -41.23 17.22
CA ILE A 875 69.98 -40.16 18.20
C ILE A 875 71.06 -39.19 17.69
N LEU A 876 70.74 -37.89 17.70
CA LEU A 876 71.64 -36.82 17.28
C LEU A 876 72.63 -36.41 18.37
N THR A 877 72.14 -36.30 19.61
CA THR A 877 72.92 -35.76 20.73
C THR A 877 72.42 -36.37 22.03
N PRO A 878 73.29 -37.04 22.82
CA PRO A 878 72.96 -37.49 24.17
C PRO A 878 72.99 -36.32 25.15
N TRP A 879 72.16 -36.40 26.18
CA TRP A 879 72.24 -35.55 27.36
C TRP A 879 72.10 -36.46 28.58
N ILE A 880 73.22 -36.68 29.25
CA ILE A 880 73.28 -37.46 30.48
C ILE A 880 73.54 -36.50 31.62
N LEU A 881 72.81 -36.64 32.72
CA LEU A 881 72.99 -35.84 33.91
C LEU A 881 72.89 -36.73 35.15
N PHE A 882 73.92 -36.70 35.98
CA PHE A 882 73.86 -37.24 37.33
C PHE A 882 72.86 -36.43 38.18
N GLY A 883 71.77 -37.07 38.56
CA GLY A 883 70.68 -36.49 39.36
C GLY A 883 70.99 -36.42 40.86
N GLY A 884 72.04 -37.10 41.32
CA GLY A 884 72.44 -37.18 42.71
C GLY A 884 72.41 -38.61 43.27
N ILE A 885 72.77 -38.73 44.55
CA ILE A 885 72.69 -39.98 45.30
C ILE A 885 71.38 -39.96 46.09
N GLY A 886 70.44 -40.82 45.71
CA GLY A 886 69.26 -41.11 46.51
C GLY A 886 69.57 -42.12 47.63
N ASP A 887 68.57 -42.43 48.44
CA ASP A 887 68.70 -43.32 49.61
C ASP A 887 69.29 -44.71 49.29
N TRP A 888 69.18 -45.18 48.03
CA TRP A 888 69.54 -46.56 47.64
C TRP A 888 70.31 -46.65 46.31
N SER A 889 70.42 -45.56 45.55
CA SER A 889 71.02 -45.58 44.21
C SER A 889 71.51 -44.20 43.78
N ALA A 890 72.53 -44.19 42.93
CA ALA A 890 72.89 -43.03 42.13
C ALA A 890 71.93 -42.92 40.93
N GLU A 891 71.27 -41.77 40.78
CA GLU A 891 70.28 -41.54 39.73
C GLU A 891 70.92 -40.84 38.52
N TYR A 892 70.64 -41.33 37.32
CA TYR A 892 71.11 -40.73 36.07
C TYR A 892 69.94 -40.49 35.12
N TYR A 893 69.81 -39.25 34.69
CA TYR A 893 68.86 -38.84 33.66
C TYR A 893 69.50 -39.11 32.30
N VAL A 894 68.93 -40.04 31.54
CA VAL A 894 69.43 -40.47 30.24
C VAL A 894 68.49 -39.97 29.15
N TYR A 895 68.92 -38.95 28.41
CA TYR A 895 68.16 -38.36 27.31
C TYR A 895 68.93 -38.40 26.00
N GLY A 896 68.21 -38.49 24.89
CA GLY A 896 68.73 -38.41 23.53
C GLY A 896 67.81 -37.58 22.65
N MET A 897 68.39 -36.70 21.84
CA MET A 897 67.65 -35.88 20.88
C MET A 897 67.47 -36.62 19.54
N ALA A 898 66.25 -36.68 18.98
CA ALA A 898 65.95 -37.35 17.70
C ALA A 898 65.10 -36.47 16.76
N ARG A 899 65.04 -36.82 15.46
CA ARG A 899 64.34 -36.01 14.41
C ARG A 899 62.91 -36.44 14.07
N GLU A 900 62.52 -37.66 14.39
CA GLU A 900 61.23 -38.19 13.97
C GLU A 900 60.42 -38.66 15.18
N TYR A 901 59.38 -37.90 15.52
CA TYR A 901 58.59 -38.18 16.72
C TYR A 901 57.86 -39.54 16.66
N SER A 902 57.46 -39.99 15.45
CA SER A 902 56.84 -41.32 15.24
C SER A 902 57.69 -42.47 15.76
N THR A 903 59.01 -42.34 15.82
CA THR A 903 59.93 -43.41 16.24
C THR A 903 60.30 -43.35 17.73
N LYS A 904 59.69 -42.47 18.53
CA LYS A 904 59.98 -42.25 19.96
C LYS A 904 60.08 -43.54 20.79
N TYR A 905 59.12 -44.44 20.66
CA TYR A 905 59.15 -45.71 21.40
C TYR A 905 60.28 -46.63 20.92
N GLY A 906 60.54 -46.66 19.61
CA GLY A 906 61.66 -47.40 19.03
C GLY A 906 63.01 -46.87 19.52
N ASN A 907 63.21 -45.54 19.47
CA ASN A 907 64.42 -44.86 19.93
C ASN A 907 64.64 -45.09 21.44
N LYS A 908 63.58 -44.96 22.25
CA LYS A 908 63.65 -45.24 23.69
C LYS A 908 64.03 -46.69 23.99
N SER A 909 63.45 -47.65 23.25
CA SER A 909 63.75 -49.07 23.41
C SER A 909 65.19 -49.39 23.03
N LYS A 910 65.71 -48.83 21.92
CA LYS A 910 67.11 -48.98 21.50
C LYS A 910 68.07 -48.41 22.55
N MET A 911 67.83 -47.18 23.01
CA MET A 911 68.63 -46.55 24.06
C MET A 911 68.67 -47.40 25.33
N TRP A 912 67.52 -47.93 25.78
CA TRP A 912 67.46 -48.81 26.94
C TRP A 912 68.26 -50.11 26.74
N ALA A 913 68.13 -50.74 25.57
CA ALA A 913 68.86 -51.96 25.25
C ALA A 913 70.38 -51.72 25.27
N ASN A 914 70.85 -50.63 24.66
CA ASN A 914 72.27 -50.26 24.65
C ASN A 914 72.76 -49.92 26.06
N VAL A 915 72.01 -49.11 26.81
CA VAL A 915 72.37 -48.76 28.21
C VAL A 915 72.55 -50.02 29.06
N LYS A 916 71.64 -50.98 28.94
CA LYS A 916 71.77 -52.26 29.65
C LYS A 916 73.05 -52.99 29.27
N ILE A 917 73.33 -53.14 27.97
CA ILE A 917 74.52 -53.83 27.47
C ILE A 917 75.81 -53.15 27.96
N HIS A 918 75.90 -51.83 27.85
CA HIS A 918 77.09 -51.06 28.22
C HIS A 918 77.35 -51.07 29.73
N LEU A 919 76.31 -50.95 30.55
CA LEU A 919 76.45 -51.04 32.00
C LEU A 919 76.86 -52.46 32.44
N GLU A 920 76.26 -53.51 31.86
CA GLU A 920 76.62 -54.91 32.14
C GLU A 920 78.08 -55.20 31.75
N GLN A 921 78.53 -54.73 30.57
CA GLN A 921 79.93 -54.89 30.12
C GLN A 921 80.93 -54.10 30.98
N ALA A 922 80.52 -52.96 31.54
CA ALA A 922 81.35 -52.15 32.42
C ALA A 922 81.40 -52.65 33.88
N GLY A 923 80.64 -53.72 34.20
CA GLY A 923 80.52 -54.26 35.55
C GLY A 923 79.70 -53.40 36.50
N ILE A 924 78.80 -52.56 35.96
CA ILE A 924 77.94 -51.66 36.72
C ILE A 924 76.53 -52.26 36.75
N GLN A 925 76.04 -52.58 37.94
CA GLN A 925 74.71 -53.17 38.09
C GLN A 925 73.62 -52.09 38.12
N ILE A 926 72.59 -52.27 37.29
CA ILE A 926 71.37 -51.47 37.37
C ILE A 926 70.61 -51.91 38.62
N ILE A 927 70.34 -50.96 39.52
CA ILE A 927 69.55 -51.23 40.72
C ILE A 927 68.08 -51.25 40.33
N ILE A 928 67.43 -52.37 40.62
CA ILE A 928 65.98 -52.52 40.57
C ILE A 928 65.52 -52.59 42.03
N GLN A 929 64.55 -51.76 42.41
CA GLN A 929 63.98 -51.80 43.76
C GLN A 929 63.43 -53.20 44.05
N ARG A 930 64.03 -53.92 45.00
CA ARG A 930 63.60 -55.27 45.42
C ARG A 930 63.24 -55.26 46.91
N GLN A 931 61.99 -55.58 47.24
CA GLN A 931 61.57 -55.93 48.61
C GLN A 931 61.58 -57.44 48.74
N GLU A 932 62.50 -58.01 49.53
CA GLU A 932 62.48 -59.42 49.91
C GLU A 932 61.84 -59.57 51.30
N ILE A 933 60.66 -60.18 51.37
CA ILE A 933 59.97 -60.53 52.61
C ILE A 933 60.21 -62.03 52.85
N HIS A 934 61.01 -62.39 53.85
CA HIS A 934 61.28 -63.79 54.17
C HIS A 934 60.17 -64.37 55.08
N MET A 935 59.43 -65.38 54.59
CA MET A 935 58.60 -66.27 55.41
C MET A 935 58.84 -67.74 54.99
N PHE A 936 59.26 -68.61 55.92
CA PHE A 936 59.30 -70.08 55.76
C PHE A 936 58.00 -70.70 56.34
N LYS A 937 57.37 -71.77 55.82
CA LYS A 937 57.85 -73.16 55.60
C LYS A 937 56.80 -73.97 54.78
N GLY A 938 57.23 -74.79 53.79
CA GLY A 938 56.57 -76.08 53.44
C GLY A 938 56.05 -76.35 52.00
N MET A 939 56.73 -77.28 51.32
CA MET A 939 56.35 -78.22 50.24
C MET A 939 56.35 -77.82 48.74
N ASP A 940 57.20 -78.57 48.05
CA ASP A 940 57.53 -78.67 46.63
C ASP A 940 56.41 -79.36 45.82
N LYS A 941 56.08 -78.85 44.63
CA LYS A 941 55.27 -79.55 43.63
C LYS A 941 55.86 -79.32 42.24
N GLN A 942 56.61 -80.33 41.78
CA GLN A 942 56.89 -80.52 40.36
C GLN A 942 55.56 -80.77 39.61
N LEU A 943 55.40 -80.14 38.44
CA LEU A 943 54.24 -80.31 37.56
C LEU A 943 54.23 -81.74 36.96
N PRO A 944 53.08 -82.46 36.95
CA PRO A 944 53.01 -83.83 36.42
C PRO A 944 53.25 -83.90 34.91
N ASN A 945 54.02 -84.89 34.46
CA ASN A 945 54.19 -85.23 33.05
C ASN A 945 52.92 -85.93 32.51
N LEU A 946 52.29 -85.33 31.51
CA LEU A 946 50.95 -85.70 30.99
C LEU A 946 50.83 -87.14 30.45
N GLU A 947 51.94 -87.82 30.13
CA GLU A 947 51.92 -89.19 29.61
C GLU A 947 51.99 -90.28 30.71
N HIS A 948 52.42 -89.94 31.93
CA HIS A 948 52.61 -90.93 33.01
C HIS A 948 51.55 -90.88 34.11
N ASP A 949 50.76 -89.79 34.20
CA ASP A 949 49.65 -89.66 35.16
C ASP A 949 48.37 -89.12 34.49
N PRO A 950 47.65 -89.94 33.70
CA PRO A 950 46.44 -89.53 33.00
C PRO A 950 45.30 -89.11 33.96
N LEU A 951 45.29 -89.63 35.19
CA LEU A 951 44.23 -89.38 36.18
C LEU A 951 44.28 -87.94 36.73
N GLY A 952 45.48 -87.35 36.83
CA GLY A 952 45.65 -85.97 37.29
C GLY A 952 44.99 -84.93 36.37
N VAL A 953 44.88 -85.23 35.09
CA VAL A 953 44.32 -84.34 34.05
C VAL A 953 42.84 -84.63 33.79
N LEU A 954 42.45 -85.90 33.86
CA LEU A 954 41.08 -86.35 33.55
C LEU A 954 40.06 -86.13 34.67
N LYS A 955 40.50 -85.88 35.92
CA LYS A 955 39.63 -85.72 37.10
C LYS A 955 38.51 -84.69 36.94
N ASN A 956 38.71 -83.66 36.10
CA ASN A 956 37.75 -82.57 35.89
C ASN A 956 37.00 -82.66 34.55
N SER A 957 37.15 -83.77 33.81
CA SER A 957 36.45 -83.97 32.54
C SER A 957 34.96 -84.22 32.74
N ASP A 958 34.14 -83.86 31.75
CA ASP A 958 32.69 -84.02 31.83
C ASP A 958 32.25 -85.49 32.01
N ALA A 959 33.05 -86.47 31.55
CA ALA A 959 32.76 -87.91 31.67
C ALA A 959 33.02 -88.50 33.06
N LEU A 960 33.98 -87.95 33.82
CA LEU A 960 34.35 -88.45 35.15
C LEU A 960 33.77 -87.61 36.29
N LYS A 961 33.01 -86.56 35.93
CA LYS A 961 32.39 -85.63 36.86
C LYS A 961 31.27 -86.34 37.63
N GLY A 962 31.51 -86.59 38.92
CA GLY A 962 30.56 -87.27 39.81
C GLY A 962 31.09 -88.59 40.41
N LEU A 963 32.22 -89.09 39.91
CA LEU A 963 32.89 -90.28 40.46
C LEU A 963 33.83 -89.91 41.61
N SER A 964 33.93 -90.78 42.62
CA SER A 964 34.86 -90.63 43.74
C SER A 964 36.32 -90.83 43.30
N ILE A 965 37.27 -90.33 44.10
CA ILE A 965 38.72 -90.51 43.83
C ILE A 965 39.08 -92.00 43.76
N GLU A 966 38.39 -92.85 44.52
CA GLU A 966 38.58 -94.31 44.53
C GLU A 966 38.04 -94.97 43.25
N GLN A 967 36.88 -94.53 42.75
CA GLN A 967 36.31 -94.98 41.47
C GLN A 967 37.13 -94.53 40.26
N ILE A 968 37.78 -93.37 40.34
CA ILE A 968 38.66 -92.88 39.29
C ILE A 968 39.99 -93.67 39.28
N ALA A 969 40.47 -94.12 40.43
CA ALA A 969 41.70 -94.89 40.54
C ALA A 969 41.62 -96.29 39.90
N THR A 970 40.44 -96.90 39.82
CA THR A 970 40.24 -98.21 39.18
C THR A 970 40.36 -98.15 37.65
N LEU A 971 40.20 -96.97 37.03
CA LEU A 971 40.34 -96.77 35.58
C LEU A 971 41.79 -96.77 35.08
N LYS A 972 42.79 -96.79 35.98
CA LYS A 972 44.21 -96.60 35.63
C LYS A 972 44.75 -97.61 34.59
N GLY A 973 44.16 -98.81 34.50
CA GLY A 973 44.54 -99.86 33.54
C GLY A 973 43.85 -99.78 32.18
N ASP A 974 42.72 -99.07 32.08
CA ASP A 974 41.83 -99.09 30.91
C ASP A 974 41.85 -97.78 30.10
N ILE A 975 42.72 -96.84 30.47
CA ILE A 975 42.90 -95.56 29.78
C ILE A 975 44.07 -95.68 28.79
N THR A 976 43.79 -95.46 27.51
CA THR A 976 44.82 -95.46 26.45
C THR A 976 44.98 -94.06 25.83
N PRO A 977 46.18 -93.45 25.85
CA PRO A 977 46.42 -92.18 25.18
C PRO A 977 46.52 -92.35 23.66
N GLU A 978 45.80 -91.50 22.92
CA GLU A 978 45.86 -91.43 21.46
C GLU A 978 46.16 -90.00 21.00
N ARG A 979 47.16 -89.86 20.11
CA ARG A 979 47.53 -88.58 19.51
C ARG A 979 46.96 -88.48 18.10
N PHE A 980 46.30 -87.37 17.85
CA PHE A 980 45.70 -87.02 16.57
C PHE A 980 46.40 -85.78 16.00
N PRO A 981 47.16 -85.92 14.90
CA PRO A 981 47.75 -84.77 14.22
C PRO A 981 46.67 -83.80 13.73
N ARG A 982 47.02 -82.52 13.62
CA ARG A 982 46.16 -81.50 13.03
C ARG A 982 45.62 -81.94 11.66
N HIS A 983 44.33 -81.74 11.44
CA HIS A 983 43.54 -82.15 10.27
C HIS A 983 43.31 -83.66 10.09
N SER A 984 43.75 -84.50 11.02
CA SER A 984 43.38 -85.93 11.02
C SER A 984 41.90 -86.12 11.37
N LYS A 985 41.25 -87.08 10.71
CA LYS A 985 39.88 -87.47 11.00
C LYS A 985 39.90 -88.47 12.16
N ILE A 986 39.24 -88.12 13.26
CA ILE A 986 39.13 -88.94 14.46
C ILE A 986 37.99 -89.95 14.29
N PHE A 987 36.82 -89.47 13.86
CA PHE A 987 35.65 -90.31 13.53
C PHE A 987 34.92 -89.79 12.30
N LYS A 988 34.37 -90.69 11.47
CA LYS A 988 33.42 -90.34 10.42
C LYS A 988 31.99 -90.45 10.94
N GLN A 989 31.10 -89.64 10.38
CA GLN A 989 29.67 -89.73 10.69
C GLN A 989 29.14 -91.11 10.30
N GLY A 990 28.53 -91.82 11.26
CA GLY A 990 28.03 -93.18 11.12
C GLY A 990 28.97 -94.30 11.57
N ASP A 991 30.21 -93.99 11.96
CA ASP A 991 31.12 -94.99 12.54
C ASP A 991 30.53 -95.56 13.84
N SER A 992 30.67 -96.87 14.05
CA SER A 992 30.31 -97.53 15.31
C SER A 992 31.54 -97.69 16.21
N ASP A 993 31.51 -97.08 17.39
CA ASP A 993 32.57 -97.19 18.39
C ASP A 993 31.97 -97.27 19.81
N ASP A 994 32.40 -98.30 20.56
CA ASP A 994 31.97 -98.58 21.94
C ASP A 994 32.92 -97.97 22.99
N SER A 995 33.68 -96.95 22.62
CA SER A 995 34.57 -96.22 23.52
C SER A 995 34.19 -94.74 23.66
N VAL A 996 34.76 -94.13 24.70
CA VAL A 996 34.61 -92.73 25.07
C VAL A 996 36.00 -92.10 24.99
N LEU A 997 36.14 -91.06 24.16
CA LEU A 997 37.36 -90.26 24.07
C LEU A 997 37.21 -88.99 24.91
N ILE A 998 38.18 -88.71 25.78
CA ILE A 998 38.26 -87.47 26.55
C ILE A 998 39.44 -86.65 26.04
N LEU A 999 39.17 -85.45 25.54
CA LEU A 999 40.21 -84.58 24.99
C LEU A 999 41.05 -83.96 26.13
N ALA A 1000 42.35 -84.22 26.18
CA ALA A 1000 43.26 -83.63 27.18
C ALA A 1000 43.99 -82.40 26.65
N GLU A 1001 44.34 -82.38 25.37
CA GLU A 1001 44.96 -81.25 24.69
C GLU A 1001 44.42 -81.13 23.26
N GLY A 1002 44.45 -79.90 22.73
CA GLY A 1002 44.03 -79.59 21.37
C GLY A 1002 42.55 -79.23 21.23
N VAL A 1003 42.13 -79.00 19.99
CA VAL A 1003 40.77 -78.61 19.62
C VAL A 1003 40.29 -79.51 18.49
N VAL A 1004 39.09 -80.07 18.62
CA VAL A 1004 38.45 -80.85 17.57
C VAL A 1004 37.21 -80.13 17.04
N SER A 1005 36.93 -80.29 15.76
CA SER A 1005 35.77 -79.77 15.06
C SER A 1005 34.73 -80.87 14.91
N LEU A 1006 33.49 -80.55 15.26
CA LEU A 1006 32.30 -81.34 14.96
C LEU A 1006 31.75 -80.87 13.62
N GLN A 1007 31.63 -81.78 12.66
CA GLN A 1007 31.13 -81.50 11.32
C GLN A 1007 29.91 -82.36 11.02
N SER A 1008 28.84 -81.74 10.52
CA SER A 1008 27.65 -82.43 10.06
C SER A 1008 27.58 -82.40 8.55
N LYS A 1009 27.21 -83.52 7.93
CA LYS A 1009 27.04 -83.59 6.47
C LYS A 1009 25.65 -83.07 6.09
N GLU A 1010 25.59 -81.89 5.45
CA GLU A 1010 24.38 -81.35 4.82
C GLU A 1010 24.54 -81.50 3.30
N GLY A 1011 23.98 -82.58 2.72
CA GLY A 1011 24.19 -82.92 1.30
C GLY A 1011 25.60 -83.46 1.02
N ASP A 1012 26.28 -82.92 0.01
CA ASP A 1012 27.68 -83.29 -0.31
C ASP A 1012 28.73 -82.40 0.39
N VAL A 1013 28.31 -81.46 1.25
CA VAL A 1013 29.21 -80.52 1.94
C VAL A 1013 29.24 -80.80 3.45
N LEU A 1014 30.45 -80.93 4.00
CA LEU A 1014 30.66 -81.00 5.45
C LEU A 1014 30.67 -79.58 6.03
N LYS A 1015 29.80 -79.33 7.01
CA LYS A 1015 29.67 -78.03 7.68
C LYS A 1015 30.06 -78.16 9.14
N GLU A 1016 30.98 -77.31 9.59
CA GLU A 1016 31.38 -77.21 11.00
C GLU A 1016 30.21 -76.69 11.85
N ILE A 1017 29.78 -77.48 12.82
CA ILE A 1017 28.66 -77.18 13.73
C ILE A 1017 29.12 -76.77 15.12
N GLY A 1018 30.38 -77.03 15.47
CA GLY A 1018 30.94 -76.63 16.76
C GLY A 1018 32.37 -77.13 16.97
N ARG A 1019 33.03 -76.62 18.01
CA ARG A 1019 34.37 -77.05 18.42
C ARG A 1019 34.36 -77.51 19.88
N LEU A 1020 35.15 -78.54 20.17
CA LEU A 1020 35.38 -79.04 21.52
C LEU A 1020 36.85 -78.82 21.90
N GLY A 1021 37.07 -78.25 23.08
CA GLY A 1021 38.39 -78.09 23.68
C GLY A 1021 38.65 -79.11 24.80
N PRO A 1022 39.78 -79.00 25.52
CA PRO A 1022 40.18 -79.92 26.57
C PRO A 1022 39.10 -80.11 27.67
N GLY A 1023 39.01 -81.32 28.21
CA GLY A 1023 38.03 -81.74 29.21
C GLY A 1023 36.68 -82.18 28.65
N LYS A 1024 36.44 -82.02 27.33
CA LYS A 1024 35.21 -82.45 26.67
C LYS A 1024 35.26 -83.92 26.24
N THR A 1025 34.10 -84.56 26.31
CA THR A 1025 33.90 -85.97 26.01
C THR A 1025 33.30 -86.17 24.63
N ILE A 1026 33.82 -87.14 23.90
CA ILE A 1026 33.35 -87.60 22.60
C ILE A 1026 32.93 -89.06 22.74
N SER A 1027 31.65 -89.36 22.49
CA SER A 1027 31.13 -90.72 22.54
C SER A 1027 29.98 -90.92 21.55
N ALA A 1028 29.78 -92.17 21.13
CA ALA A 1028 28.66 -92.56 20.30
C ALA A 1028 27.33 -92.53 21.07
N LYS A 1029 26.26 -92.02 20.44
CA LYS A 1029 24.90 -92.00 21.00
C LYS A 1029 24.16 -93.29 20.62
N TYR A 1030 23.34 -93.79 21.54
CA TYR A 1030 22.57 -95.01 21.34
C TYR A 1030 21.45 -94.77 20.33
N SER A 1031 21.47 -95.54 19.24
CA SER A 1031 20.45 -95.57 18.18
C SER A 1031 19.89 -96.99 18.07
N GLN A 1032 18.70 -97.16 17.49
CA GLN A 1032 18.13 -98.49 17.22
C GLN A 1032 19.02 -99.38 16.30
N GLN A 1033 20.07 -98.81 15.68
CA GLN A 1033 21.06 -99.51 14.86
C GLN A 1033 22.43 -99.72 15.55
N GLY A 1034 22.55 -99.45 16.85
CA GLY A 1034 23.81 -99.58 17.62
C GLY A 1034 24.42 -98.23 18.02
N ASN A 1035 25.53 -98.26 18.76
CA ASN A 1035 26.28 -97.06 19.17
C ASN A 1035 26.95 -96.43 17.94
N THR A 1036 26.38 -95.34 17.41
CA THR A 1036 26.89 -94.67 16.19
C THR A 1036 27.31 -93.22 16.47
N ILE A 1037 28.38 -92.77 15.82
CA ILE A 1037 28.88 -91.40 15.89
C ILE A 1037 28.02 -90.48 15.02
N VAL A 1038 27.42 -89.46 15.65
CA VAL A 1038 26.41 -88.59 15.02
C VAL A 1038 27.02 -87.53 14.09
N HIS A 1039 28.27 -87.13 14.33
CA HIS A 1039 28.96 -86.07 13.59
C HIS A 1039 30.38 -86.50 13.23
N GLU A 1040 30.88 -86.09 12.08
CA GLU A 1040 32.29 -86.29 11.71
C GLU A 1040 33.17 -85.42 12.61
N ILE A 1041 34.25 -86.00 13.15
CA ILE A 1041 35.13 -85.33 14.12
C ILE A 1041 36.53 -85.25 13.53
N VAL A 1042 37.05 -84.02 13.43
CA VAL A 1042 38.35 -83.73 12.82
C VAL A 1042 39.19 -82.89 13.78
N ALA A 1043 40.45 -83.26 13.97
CA ALA A 1043 41.38 -82.47 14.77
C ALA A 1043 41.69 -81.13 14.08
N VAL A 1044 41.48 -80.00 14.76
CA VAL A 1044 41.80 -78.64 14.27
C VAL A 1044 43.24 -78.25 14.63
N SER A 1045 43.76 -78.79 15.73
CA SER A 1045 45.16 -78.73 16.16
C SER A 1045 45.67 -80.14 16.48
N ASP A 1046 46.98 -80.30 16.66
CA ASP A 1046 47.51 -81.52 17.28
C ASP A 1046 46.80 -81.72 18.62
N SER A 1047 46.23 -82.91 18.80
CA SER A 1047 45.30 -83.21 19.86
C SER A 1047 45.69 -84.50 20.56
N LEU A 1048 45.65 -84.51 21.89
CA LEU A 1048 45.83 -85.69 22.72
C LEU A 1048 44.48 -86.03 23.35
N ALA A 1049 43.98 -87.23 23.11
CA ALA A 1049 42.76 -87.72 23.75
C ALA A 1049 43.03 -89.05 24.45
N PHE A 1050 42.27 -89.32 25.51
CA PHE A 1050 42.32 -90.56 26.25
C PHE A 1050 41.09 -91.40 25.95
N ARG A 1051 41.30 -92.63 25.46
CA ARG A 1051 40.24 -93.58 25.14
C ARG A 1051 39.95 -94.49 26.33
N ILE A 1052 38.67 -94.64 26.65
CA ILE A 1052 38.14 -95.49 27.72
C ILE A 1052 37.00 -96.33 27.13
N GLN A 1053 36.93 -97.62 27.42
CA GLN A 1053 35.79 -98.43 26.97
C GLN A 1053 34.50 -98.02 27.68
N LYS A 1054 33.40 -97.87 26.93
CA LYS A 1054 32.11 -97.43 27.46
C LYS A 1054 31.57 -98.40 28.52
N LYS A 1055 31.77 -99.72 28.32
CA LYS A 1055 31.42 -100.76 29.30
C LYS A 1055 32.11 -100.58 30.66
N THR A 1056 33.37 -100.12 30.66
CA THR A 1056 34.12 -99.84 31.91
C THR A 1056 33.57 -98.59 32.59
N LEU A 1057 33.18 -97.57 31.81
CA LEU A 1057 32.59 -96.34 32.35
C LEU A 1057 31.19 -96.59 32.94
N ASP A 1058 30.34 -97.33 32.23
CA ASP A 1058 28.97 -97.64 32.66
C ASP A 1058 28.95 -98.46 33.96
N ALA A 1059 29.89 -99.41 34.12
CA ALA A 1059 30.04 -100.24 35.33
C ALA A 1059 30.47 -99.46 36.59
N LEU A 1060 30.92 -98.21 36.45
CA LEU A 1060 31.28 -97.32 37.57
C LEU A 1060 30.15 -96.34 37.93
N THR A 1061 29.13 -96.24 37.08
CA THR A 1061 27.97 -95.33 37.24
C THR A 1061 26.67 -96.03 37.62
N GLU A 1062 26.60 -97.37 37.55
CA GLU A 1062 25.60 -98.22 38.22
C GLU A 1062 25.96 -98.45 39.70
#